data_AF-A0A534C701-F1
#
_entry.id   AF-A0A534C701-F1
#
_cell.length_a   1.000
_cell.length_b   1.000
_cell.length_c   1.000
_cell.angle_alpha   90.00
_cell.angle_beta   90.00
_cell.angle_gamma   90.00
#
_symmetry.space_group_name_H-M   'P 1'
#
loop_
_entity.id
_entity.type
_entity.pdbx_description
1 polymer ?
#
loop_
_entity_poly.entity_id
_entity_poly.type
_entity_poly.pdbx_seq_one_letter_code
_entity_poly.pdbx_strand_id
1 'polypeptide(L)'
;MRLLSWMAALALVAGCASKPVEEKSVPVTPDRAAPRAAAPAAPVKAVIGDFGLDLSAGNHSVKPGDDFFAYANGAWYDTFTIPADHSSFGPFDKLDELSKQRVRAIIERAAAAHPAGGTREQQIGDFYAAFMDEAAIEANGLAPVQADLQRIAAASTRQELAHLFGEPGFASLFDLQLPADFKNPDRYSVFISQSTLGLPDRDYYLKDDPQLKALRGKYLAYIAQVLTLGGASDAAAQARDIMAFETAVAKAQWPIEKRRDVEAIYNPRSKQQLLGFAPAFPWQVFLEAQQLGARQELVLAEYSAIHDLAELFNRTPVTTLKAFLTFHYLSSHAQYLPRRFDEAHFAFYGQTMRGQPQQRERWKRAVDAVDGALGESVGRLYVAQYFPPESKAKMQQLVADLRAALGERIDALDWMTPQTKSRAHEKLAMFTPKIGYPDRWKDYSALVIRRDDLIGNVRRAAEWDWNYQVARLDKPVDRAEWQMTPQEINAYYNPSNNEIVFPAAILQPPFFDPDADSAVNYGAIGAVIGHEIGHGFDDQGRKFGPDGSMQDWWMARDAEVFGARTARLIKEFSAFEALPGLKVNGANTIGENIGDLGGLNMAHEAYLISLKGQPAPVIDGLTGDQRFFLAYAQVWRSKYREGALREQVMSDVHSPDNFRVNGPLPNIDAWYAAFNIQPGDKLYIKPEDRVRIW
;
A
#
# COMPACT_ATOMS: atom_id res chain seq x y z
N MET A 1 -3.69 14.56 47.14
CA MET A 1 -3.76 14.10 48.54
C MET A 1 -5.11 13.41 48.73
N ARG A 2 -5.06 12.09 49.02
CA ARG A 2 -6.16 11.16 49.38
C ARG A 2 -7.16 10.79 48.27
N LEU A 3 -7.05 9.64 47.60
CA LEU A 3 -7.02 8.21 48.00
C LEU A 3 -8.42 7.58 48.05
N LEU A 4 -8.58 6.52 47.25
CA LEU A 4 -9.25 5.23 47.50
C LEU A 4 -10.74 5.24 47.90
N SER A 5 -11.58 4.28 47.53
CA SER A 5 -11.42 2.84 47.20
C SER A 5 -12.78 2.39 46.61
N TRP A 6 -12.90 1.28 45.88
CA TRP A 6 -13.14 -0.05 46.47
C TRP A 6 -12.97 -1.17 45.43
N MET A 7 -12.28 -2.22 45.87
CA MET A 7 -12.07 -3.56 45.30
C MET A 7 -13.30 -4.46 45.61
N ALA A 8 -13.81 -5.29 44.69
CA ALA A 8 -13.45 -6.70 44.38
C ALA A 8 -14.50 -7.74 44.84
N ALA A 9 -14.80 -8.70 43.94
CA ALA A 9 -15.02 -10.16 44.10
C ALA A 9 -16.13 -10.68 45.07
N LEU A 10 -16.77 -11.86 44.96
CA LEU A 10 -16.80 -13.06 44.09
C LEU A 10 -18.15 -13.80 44.43
N ALA A 11 -18.92 -14.39 43.50
CA ALA A 11 -19.14 -15.85 43.34
C ALA A 11 -20.54 -16.44 43.73
N LEU A 12 -21.15 -17.14 42.73
CA LEU A 12 -21.95 -18.40 42.73
C LEU A 12 -23.39 -18.54 43.33
N VAL A 13 -24.31 -18.95 42.42
CA VAL A 13 -25.24 -20.13 42.45
C VAL A 13 -26.77 -19.95 42.68
N ALA A 14 -27.50 -20.56 41.73
CA ALA A 14 -28.84 -21.18 41.75
C ALA A 14 -30.13 -20.33 41.82
N GLY A 15 -30.80 -20.25 40.67
CA GLY A 15 -32.09 -20.92 40.40
C GLY A 15 -33.30 -20.62 41.29
N CYS A 16 -34.30 -19.93 40.73
CA CYS A 16 -35.72 -20.32 40.78
C CYS A 16 -36.54 -19.49 39.78
N ALA A 17 -37.52 -20.16 39.18
CA ALA A 17 -38.36 -19.71 38.07
C ALA A 17 -39.59 -18.88 38.49
N SER A 18 -40.37 -18.46 37.48
CA SER A 18 -41.73 -17.88 37.46
C SER A 18 -41.83 -16.35 37.59
N LYS A 19 -42.57 -15.58 36.78
CA LYS A 19 -43.54 -15.81 35.68
C LYS A 19 -43.61 -14.52 34.81
N PRO A 20 -44.17 -14.58 33.58
CA PRO A 20 -44.06 -13.51 32.57
C PRO A 20 -45.15 -12.43 32.72
N VAL A 21 -44.82 -11.21 32.31
CA VAL A 21 -45.76 -10.10 32.11
C VAL A 21 -46.30 -10.17 30.68
N GLU A 22 -47.62 -10.12 30.59
CA GLU A 22 -48.44 -10.24 29.39
C GLU A 22 -48.58 -8.86 28.72
N GLU A 23 -48.02 -8.70 27.52
CA GLU A 23 -48.25 -7.51 26.69
C GLU A 23 -49.06 -7.89 25.44
N LYS A 24 -50.08 -7.08 25.19
CA LYS A 24 -51.21 -7.35 24.30
C LYS A 24 -50.80 -7.38 22.83
N SER A 25 -51.21 -8.46 22.15
CA SER A 25 -51.09 -8.68 20.70
C SER A 25 -52.04 -7.79 19.89
N VAL A 26 -51.50 -7.14 18.85
CA VAL A 26 -52.26 -6.58 17.71
C VAL A 26 -52.48 -7.71 16.69
N PRO A 27 -53.67 -7.85 16.05
CA PRO A 27 -53.95 -8.99 15.19
C PRO A 27 -53.27 -8.84 13.83
N VAL A 28 -52.42 -9.82 13.49
CA VAL A 28 -51.89 -10.02 12.13
C VAL A 28 -52.82 -10.98 11.40
N THR A 29 -53.36 -10.55 10.27
CA THR A 29 -54.11 -11.35 9.32
C THR A 29 -53.24 -12.48 8.74
N PRO A 30 -53.74 -13.72 8.62
CA PRO A 30 -52.99 -14.81 8.01
C PRO A 30 -53.25 -14.82 6.51
N ASP A 31 -52.31 -14.30 5.72
CA ASP A 31 -52.22 -14.67 4.31
C ASP A 31 -50.79 -15.11 4.01
N ARG A 32 -50.49 -16.36 4.40
CA ARG A 32 -49.22 -17.03 4.10
C ARG A 32 -49.52 -18.14 3.11
N ALA A 33 -49.52 -17.78 1.83
CA ALA A 33 -49.32 -18.76 0.78
C ALA A 33 -48.03 -19.53 1.06
N ALA A 34 -48.10 -20.86 0.97
CA ALA A 34 -46.97 -21.74 1.17
C ALA A 34 -45.81 -21.34 0.23
N PRO A 35 -44.54 -21.36 0.68
CA PRO A 35 -43.41 -21.07 -0.18
C PRO A 35 -43.37 -22.10 -1.31
N ARG A 36 -43.58 -21.62 -2.54
CA ARG A 36 -43.34 -22.38 -3.75
C ARG A 36 -41.89 -22.84 -3.70
N ALA A 37 -41.65 -24.15 -3.79
CA ALA A 37 -40.30 -24.71 -3.86
C ALA A 37 -39.51 -23.95 -4.93
N ALA A 38 -38.43 -23.29 -4.50
CA ALA A 38 -37.52 -22.63 -5.42
C ALA A 38 -37.01 -23.68 -6.40
N ALA A 39 -37.05 -23.37 -7.69
CA ALA A 39 -36.34 -24.15 -8.69
C ALA A 39 -34.87 -24.28 -8.26
N PRO A 40 -34.21 -25.43 -8.49
CA PRO A 40 -32.78 -25.56 -8.18
C PRO A 40 -32.04 -24.40 -8.83
N ALA A 41 -31.29 -23.64 -8.03
CA ALA A 41 -30.41 -22.60 -8.54
C ALA A 41 -29.50 -23.24 -9.61
N ALA A 42 -29.34 -22.56 -10.75
CA ALA A 42 -28.37 -22.98 -11.75
C ALA A 42 -27.00 -23.16 -11.06
N PRO A 43 -26.20 -24.17 -11.45
CA PRO A 43 -24.87 -24.35 -10.88
C PRO A 43 -24.08 -23.04 -11.05
N VAL A 44 -23.65 -22.45 -9.94
CA VAL A 44 -22.85 -21.23 -9.96
C VAL A 44 -21.50 -21.61 -10.54
N LYS A 45 -21.08 -20.88 -11.56
CA LYS A 45 -19.87 -21.14 -12.36
C LYS A 45 -18.84 -20.09 -12.02
N ALA A 46 -17.56 -20.48 -12.00
CA ALA A 46 -16.44 -19.57 -11.89
C ALA A 46 -16.56 -18.40 -12.90
N VAL A 47 -16.12 -17.22 -12.50
CA VAL A 47 -16.18 -15.99 -13.32
C VAL A 47 -15.22 -16.05 -14.51
N ILE A 48 -14.10 -16.77 -14.37
CA ILE A 48 -13.07 -16.92 -15.39
C ILE A 48 -13.03 -18.38 -15.86
N GLY A 49 -13.23 -18.60 -17.15
CA GLY A 49 -13.23 -19.95 -17.73
C GLY A 49 -14.27 -20.87 -17.10
N ASP A 50 -13.96 -22.17 -17.05
CA ASP A 50 -14.85 -23.18 -16.46
C ASP A 50 -14.58 -23.42 -14.96
N PHE A 51 -13.38 -23.09 -14.49
CA PHE A 51 -12.93 -23.41 -13.13
C PHE A 51 -12.01 -22.34 -12.51
N GLY A 52 -11.89 -21.15 -13.10
CA GLY A 52 -11.13 -20.02 -12.54
C GLY A 52 -9.85 -19.64 -13.31
N LEU A 53 -9.49 -20.34 -14.39
CA LEU A 53 -8.33 -20.02 -15.23
C LEU A 53 -8.70 -19.60 -16.64
N ASP A 54 -7.93 -18.66 -17.19
CA ASP A 54 -7.95 -18.31 -18.60
C ASP A 54 -6.86 -19.08 -19.35
N LEU A 55 -7.19 -20.27 -19.86
CA LEU A 55 -6.23 -21.11 -20.61
C LEU A 55 -5.87 -20.55 -22.00
N SER A 56 -6.55 -19.50 -22.46
CA SER A 56 -6.25 -18.84 -23.73
C SER A 56 -5.13 -17.80 -23.62
N ALA A 57 -4.73 -17.44 -22.40
CA ALA A 57 -3.75 -16.39 -22.14
C ALA A 57 -2.30 -16.78 -22.49
N GLY A 58 -1.99 -18.08 -22.51
CA GLY A 58 -0.63 -18.60 -22.61
C GLY A 58 -0.04 -18.61 -24.02
N ASN A 59 1.29 -18.49 -24.11
CA ASN A 59 2.04 -18.76 -25.34
C ASN A 59 2.76 -20.11 -25.23
N HIS A 60 2.11 -21.18 -25.69
CA HIS A 60 2.64 -22.54 -25.59
C HIS A 60 3.78 -22.87 -26.59
N SER A 61 4.22 -21.89 -27.41
CA SER A 61 5.47 -22.03 -28.18
C SER A 61 6.72 -21.78 -27.33
N VAL A 62 6.55 -21.12 -26.19
CA VAL A 62 7.59 -20.92 -25.17
C VAL A 62 7.54 -22.10 -24.21
N LYS A 63 8.70 -22.67 -23.86
CA LYS A 63 8.75 -23.71 -22.84
C LYS A 63 8.49 -23.10 -21.46
N PRO A 64 7.75 -23.78 -20.57
CA PRO A 64 7.54 -23.29 -19.21
C PRO A 64 8.85 -23.05 -18.47
N GLY A 65 9.90 -23.84 -18.73
CA GLY A 65 11.23 -23.67 -18.14
C GLY A 65 12.08 -22.54 -18.72
N ASP A 66 11.68 -21.94 -19.85
CA ASP A 66 12.44 -20.84 -20.46
C ASP A 66 11.92 -19.47 -20.01
N ASP A 67 10.60 -19.33 -19.90
CA ASP A 67 9.90 -18.14 -19.40
C ASP A 67 8.47 -18.54 -19.03
N PHE A 68 8.22 -18.73 -17.73
CA PHE A 68 6.92 -19.20 -17.26
C PHE A 68 5.84 -18.13 -17.38
N PHE A 69 6.20 -16.86 -17.18
CA PHE A 69 5.29 -15.74 -17.43
C PHE A 69 4.81 -15.73 -18.88
N ALA A 70 5.70 -15.87 -19.87
CA ALA A 70 5.32 -15.95 -21.27
C ALA A 70 4.53 -17.23 -21.59
N TYR A 71 4.91 -18.38 -21.00
CA TYR A 71 4.14 -19.62 -21.15
C TYR A 71 2.69 -19.46 -20.68
N ALA A 72 2.46 -18.84 -19.51
CA ALA A 72 1.13 -18.69 -18.91
C ALA A 72 0.32 -17.49 -19.44
N ASN A 73 1.00 -16.39 -19.85
CA ASN A 73 0.37 -15.10 -20.15
C ASN A 73 0.77 -14.51 -21.51
N GLY A 74 1.64 -15.16 -22.29
CA GLY A 74 2.27 -14.57 -23.47
C GLY A 74 1.31 -14.17 -24.57
N ALA A 75 0.29 -14.98 -24.87
CA ALA A 75 -0.71 -14.61 -25.89
C ALA A 75 -1.52 -13.38 -25.47
N TRP A 76 -1.86 -13.26 -24.19
CA TRP A 76 -2.45 -12.04 -23.64
C TRP A 76 -1.46 -10.88 -23.73
N TYR A 77 -0.21 -11.06 -23.30
CA TYR A 77 0.79 -10.00 -23.25
C TYR A 77 1.07 -9.41 -24.64
N ASP A 78 1.16 -10.25 -25.66
CA ASP A 78 1.44 -9.85 -27.03
C ASP A 78 0.27 -9.08 -27.69
N THR A 79 -0.97 -9.47 -27.38
CA THR A 79 -2.18 -8.91 -28.00
C THR A 79 -2.82 -7.78 -27.19
N PHE A 80 -2.59 -7.73 -25.88
CA PHE A 80 -3.20 -6.76 -24.99
C PHE A 80 -2.64 -5.36 -25.21
N THR A 81 -3.56 -4.40 -25.33
CA THR A 81 -3.26 -2.97 -25.41
C THR A 81 -3.62 -2.31 -24.09
N ILE A 82 -2.63 -1.71 -23.42
CA ILE A 82 -2.84 -0.93 -22.20
C ILE A 82 -3.82 0.22 -22.53
N PRO A 83 -4.92 0.39 -21.76
CA PRO A 83 -5.83 1.51 -21.92
C PRO A 83 -5.10 2.86 -21.98
N ALA A 84 -5.64 3.80 -22.76
CA ALA A 84 -4.98 5.09 -22.97
C ALA A 84 -4.88 5.92 -21.69
N ASP A 85 -5.77 5.68 -20.72
CA ASP A 85 -5.76 6.34 -19.42
C ASP A 85 -4.93 5.61 -18.34
N HIS A 86 -4.12 4.64 -18.75
CA HIS A 86 -3.28 3.83 -17.87
C HIS A 86 -1.82 3.79 -18.34
N SER A 87 -0.91 3.64 -17.37
CA SER A 87 0.53 3.44 -17.61
C SER A 87 0.97 2.00 -17.46
N SER A 88 0.19 1.21 -16.73
CA SER A 88 0.27 -0.23 -16.61
C SER A 88 -1.15 -0.79 -16.53
N PHE A 89 -1.33 -2.07 -16.83
CA PHE A 89 -2.61 -2.71 -16.61
C PHE A 89 -2.45 -4.20 -16.38
N GLY A 90 -3.10 -4.72 -15.35
CA GLY A 90 -3.20 -6.14 -15.00
C GLY A 90 -4.41 -6.44 -14.12
N PRO A 91 -4.41 -7.59 -13.42
CA PRO A 91 -5.46 -7.98 -12.47
C PRO A 91 -5.80 -6.94 -11.40
N PHE A 92 -4.78 -6.29 -10.81
CA PHE A 92 -4.97 -5.24 -9.80
C PHE A 92 -5.73 -4.05 -10.38
N ASP A 93 -5.29 -3.51 -11.52
CA ASP A 93 -5.97 -2.38 -12.20
C ASP A 93 -7.40 -2.73 -12.63
N LYS A 94 -7.61 -3.97 -13.11
CA LYS A 94 -8.95 -4.44 -13.49
C LYS A 94 -9.92 -4.43 -12.30
N LEU A 95 -9.47 -4.88 -11.12
CA LEU A 95 -10.28 -4.82 -9.91
C LEU A 95 -10.45 -3.40 -9.40
N ASP A 96 -9.42 -2.56 -9.51
CA ASP A 96 -9.51 -1.15 -9.12
C ASP A 96 -10.58 -0.41 -9.97
N GLU A 97 -10.60 -0.64 -11.28
CA GLU A 97 -11.64 -0.11 -12.17
C GLU A 97 -13.06 -0.59 -11.78
N LEU A 98 -13.21 -1.86 -11.41
CA LEU A 98 -14.49 -2.40 -10.92
C LEU A 98 -14.91 -1.74 -9.59
N SER A 99 -13.98 -1.63 -8.64
CA SER A 99 -14.21 -0.98 -7.34
C SER A 99 -14.58 0.48 -7.53
N LYS A 100 -13.86 1.22 -8.38
CA LYS A 100 -14.17 2.62 -8.71
C LYS A 100 -15.57 2.79 -9.29
N GLN A 101 -16.00 1.92 -10.19
CA GLN A 101 -17.37 1.97 -10.74
C GLN A 101 -18.43 1.74 -9.66
N ARG A 102 -18.20 0.80 -8.74
CA ARG A 102 -19.11 0.52 -7.62
C ARG A 102 -19.15 1.68 -6.62
N VAL A 103 -17.99 2.22 -6.26
CA VAL A 103 -17.87 3.39 -5.39
C VAL A 103 -18.54 4.60 -6.05
N ARG A 104 -18.33 4.85 -7.34
CA ARG A 104 -19.05 5.90 -8.08
C ARG A 104 -20.56 5.75 -7.94
N ALA A 105 -21.10 4.54 -8.14
CA ALA A 105 -22.54 4.30 -8.00
C ALA A 105 -23.06 4.57 -6.57
N ILE A 106 -22.26 4.27 -5.54
CA ILE A 106 -22.56 4.62 -4.15
C ILE A 106 -22.59 6.14 -3.96
N ILE A 107 -21.55 6.83 -4.45
CA ILE A 107 -21.41 8.28 -4.33
C ILE A 107 -22.54 9.01 -5.04
N GLU A 108 -22.85 8.63 -6.29
CA GLU A 108 -23.92 9.26 -7.07
C GLU A 108 -25.30 9.02 -6.43
N ARG A 109 -25.53 7.85 -5.83
CA ARG A 109 -26.75 7.57 -5.06
C ARG A 109 -26.83 8.42 -3.79
N ALA A 110 -25.72 8.55 -3.05
CA ALA A 110 -25.66 9.39 -1.85
C ALA A 110 -25.92 10.86 -2.19
N ALA A 111 -25.34 11.37 -3.29
CA ALA A 111 -25.56 12.72 -3.78
C ALA A 111 -27.03 12.97 -4.21
N ALA A 112 -27.67 11.98 -4.85
CA ALA A 112 -29.06 12.09 -5.30
C ALA A 112 -30.11 12.00 -4.18
N ALA A 113 -29.74 11.45 -3.01
CA ALA A 113 -30.68 11.22 -1.90
C ALA A 113 -31.06 12.47 -1.10
N HIS A 114 -30.49 13.65 -1.43
CA HIS A 114 -30.64 14.91 -0.68
C HIS A 114 -30.55 14.72 0.85
N PRO A 115 -29.48 14.08 1.35
CA PRO A 115 -29.37 13.72 2.75
C PRO A 115 -29.27 14.96 3.66
N ALA A 116 -29.65 14.81 4.93
CA ALA A 116 -29.54 15.89 5.91
C ALA A 116 -28.08 16.35 6.07
N GLY A 117 -27.86 17.64 6.33
CA GLY A 117 -26.53 18.19 6.54
C GLY A 117 -25.79 17.52 7.70
N GLY A 118 -24.49 17.29 7.54
CA GLY A 118 -23.64 16.63 8.54
C GLY A 118 -23.72 15.10 8.54
N THR A 119 -24.47 14.50 7.61
CA THR A 119 -24.47 13.05 7.41
C THR A 119 -23.31 12.61 6.51
N ARG A 120 -22.90 11.34 6.62
CA ARG A 120 -21.85 10.74 5.77
C ARG A 120 -22.22 10.81 4.29
N GLU A 121 -23.50 10.60 3.96
CA GLU A 121 -23.99 10.66 2.58
C GLU A 121 -23.88 12.08 2.02
N GLN A 122 -24.15 13.11 2.84
CA GLN A 122 -23.97 14.50 2.45
C GLN A 122 -22.49 14.81 2.21
N GLN A 123 -21.62 14.45 3.15
CA GLN A 123 -20.16 14.68 3.01
C GLN A 123 -19.61 14.04 1.73
N ILE A 124 -19.97 12.78 1.47
CA ILE A 124 -19.55 12.05 0.27
C ILE A 124 -20.06 12.73 -1.01
N GLY A 125 -21.37 13.02 -1.06
CA GLY A 125 -22.00 13.60 -2.24
C GLY A 125 -21.52 15.02 -2.56
N ASP A 126 -21.27 15.84 -1.53
CA ASP A 126 -20.82 17.22 -1.71
C ASP A 126 -19.34 17.32 -2.06
N PHE A 127 -18.47 16.45 -1.52
CA PHE A 127 -17.07 16.39 -1.95
C PHE A 127 -17.00 16.04 -3.44
N TYR A 128 -17.71 14.99 -3.85
CA TYR A 128 -17.77 14.56 -5.25
C TYR A 128 -18.29 15.67 -6.16
N ALA A 129 -19.38 16.34 -5.77
CA ALA A 129 -19.93 17.44 -6.55
C ALA A 129 -18.96 18.64 -6.66
N ALA A 130 -18.27 19.00 -5.59
CA ALA A 130 -17.26 20.05 -5.60
C ALA A 130 -16.11 19.71 -6.57
N PHE A 131 -15.71 18.44 -6.65
CA PHE A 131 -14.68 17.99 -7.59
C PHE A 131 -15.16 18.04 -9.05
N MET A 132 -16.42 17.67 -9.29
CA MET A 132 -16.98 17.59 -10.65
C MET A 132 -17.35 18.95 -11.25
N ASP A 133 -17.45 20.02 -10.46
CA ASP A 133 -17.83 21.37 -10.93
C ASP A 133 -16.65 22.13 -11.58
N GLU A 134 -16.33 21.75 -12.82
CA GLU A 134 -15.27 22.39 -13.61
C GLU A 134 -15.52 23.88 -13.85
N ALA A 135 -16.79 24.27 -14.03
CA ALA A 135 -17.14 25.67 -14.28
C ALA A 135 -16.82 26.55 -13.06
N ALA A 136 -17.13 26.08 -11.85
CA ALA A 136 -16.76 26.78 -10.62
C ALA A 136 -15.24 26.84 -10.43
N ILE A 137 -14.51 25.75 -10.71
CA ILE A 137 -13.04 25.73 -10.60
C ILE A 137 -12.39 26.73 -11.56
N GLU A 138 -12.84 26.77 -12.82
CA GLU A 138 -12.36 27.74 -13.81
C GLU A 138 -12.67 29.18 -13.41
N ALA A 139 -13.90 29.44 -12.95
CA ALA A 139 -14.34 30.78 -12.54
C ALA A 139 -13.57 31.30 -11.32
N ASN A 140 -13.24 30.42 -10.37
CA ASN A 140 -12.50 30.78 -9.15
C ASN A 140 -11.00 31.01 -9.41
N GLY A 141 -10.44 30.46 -10.49
CA GLY A 141 -9.03 30.65 -10.82
C GLY A 141 -8.09 30.21 -9.69
N LEU A 142 -7.24 31.12 -9.22
CA LEU A 142 -6.33 30.90 -8.09
C LEU A 142 -6.88 31.40 -6.74
N ALA A 143 -8.10 31.95 -6.70
CA ALA A 143 -8.67 32.49 -5.46
C ALA A 143 -8.62 31.50 -4.28
N PRO A 144 -8.91 30.19 -4.44
CA PRO A 144 -8.89 29.23 -3.33
C PRO A 144 -7.51 28.96 -2.72
N VAL A 145 -6.42 29.24 -3.46
CA VAL A 145 -5.03 29.05 -3.01
C VAL A 145 -4.32 30.36 -2.67
N GLN A 146 -4.95 31.50 -2.96
CA GLN A 146 -4.29 32.80 -2.89
C GLN A 146 -3.79 33.16 -1.49
N ALA A 147 -4.54 32.78 -0.45
CA ALA A 147 -4.14 33.02 0.94
C ALA A 147 -2.82 32.30 1.28
N ASP A 148 -2.66 31.05 0.87
CA ASP A 148 -1.44 30.27 1.14
C ASP A 148 -0.26 30.76 0.31
N LEU A 149 -0.50 31.14 -0.95
CA LEU A 149 0.52 31.78 -1.78
C LEU A 149 1.00 33.10 -1.16
N GLN A 150 0.10 33.88 -0.55
CA GLN A 150 0.46 35.10 0.18
C GLN A 150 1.27 34.79 1.44
N ARG A 151 0.94 33.72 2.18
CA ARG A 151 1.72 33.28 3.35
C ARG A 151 3.14 32.88 2.95
N ILE A 152 3.31 32.11 1.87
CA ILE A 152 4.63 31.78 1.31
C ILE A 152 5.36 33.06 0.89
N ALA A 153 4.68 33.97 0.17
CA ALA A 153 5.27 35.21 -0.29
C ALA A 153 5.65 36.18 0.85
N ALA A 154 4.96 36.14 1.98
CA ALA A 154 5.26 36.95 3.16
C ALA A 154 6.41 36.40 4.00
N ALA A 155 6.66 35.08 3.98
CA ALA A 155 7.76 34.47 4.72
C ALA A 155 9.11 35.05 4.27
N SER A 156 9.88 35.55 5.23
CA SER A 156 11.14 36.28 5.02
C SER A 156 12.28 35.74 5.89
N THR A 157 11.96 35.00 6.94
CA THR A 157 12.91 34.43 7.89
C THR A 157 12.96 32.90 7.82
N ARG A 158 14.03 32.32 8.37
CA ARG A 158 14.16 30.86 8.51
C ARG A 158 13.04 30.25 9.38
N GLN A 159 12.61 30.96 10.42
CA GLN A 159 11.55 30.49 11.31
C GLN A 159 10.20 30.45 10.61
N GLU A 160 9.83 31.49 9.87
CA GLU A 160 8.58 31.53 9.09
C GLU A 160 8.56 30.45 8.01
N LEU A 161 9.69 30.21 7.33
CA LEU A 161 9.79 29.13 6.37
C LEU A 161 9.71 27.76 7.05
N ALA A 162 10.40 27.55 8.18
CA ALA A 162 10.32 26.29 8.92
C ALA A 162 8.91 26.02 9.46
N HIS A 163 8.15 27.08 9.80
CA HIS A 163 6.73 26.96 10.13
C HIS A 163 5.93 26.43 8.95
N LEU A 164 6.05 27.06 7.76
CA LEU A 164 5.36 26.60 6.55
C LEU A 164 5.76 25.18 6.14
N PHE A 165 7.04 24.82 6.24
CA PHE A 165 7.52 23.45 5.99
C PHE A 165 6.91 22.43 6.98
N GLY A 166 6.48 22.88 8.16
CA GLY A 166 5.82 22.06 9.16
C GLY A 166 4.30 22.11 9.07
N GLU A 167 3.69 22.78 8.11
CA GLU A 167 2.23 22.77 8.01
C GLU A 167 1.74 21.65 7.10
N PRO A 168 0.70 20.89 7.51
CA PRO A 168 0.04 19.94 6.61
C PRO A 168 -0.37 20.61 5.29
N GLY A 169 -0.04 19.97 4.17
CA GLY A 169 -0.36 20.46 2.82
C GLY A 169 0.74 21.29 2.14
N PHE A 170 1.81 21.66 2.85
CA PHE A 170 3.00 22.27 2.25
C PHE A 170 4.12 21.24 2.08
N ALA A 171 4.94 21.40 1.04
CA ALA A 171 6.13 20.56 0.87
C ALA A 171 7.18 20.83 1.96
N SER A 172 7.88 19.78 2.34
CA SER A 172 8.90 19.82 3.37
C SER A 172 10.17 19.07 2.98
N LEU A 173 11.25 19.26 3.77
CA LEU A 173 12.43 18.40 3.73
C LEU A 173 12.30 17.21 4.68
N PHE A 174 11.36 17.27 5.62
CA PHE A 174 11.15 16.26 6.64
C PHE A 174 9.69 15.80 6.63
N ASP A 175 9.49 14.49 6.61
CA ASP A 175 8.18 13.87 6.81
C ASP A 175 8.03 13.42 8.27
N LEU A 176 6.81 13.48 8.78
CA LEU A 176 6.45 13.13 10.15
C LEU A 176 5.42 12.02 10.14
N GLN A 177 5.80 10.87 10.68
CA GLN A 177 4.93 9.71 10.78
C GLN A 177 4.68 9.38 12.24
N LEU A 178 3.46 8.95 12.55
CA LEU A 178 3.03 8.64 13.91
C LEU A 178 2.72 7.14 14.11
N PRO A 179 3.64 6.21 13.79
CA PRO A 179 3.40 4.77 13.92
C PRO A 179 3.48 4.30 15.38
N ALA A 180 3.18 3.03 15.62
CA ALA A 180 3.55 2.36 16.86
C ALA A 180 5.09 2.36 17.03
N ASP A 181 5.58 2.55 18.25
CA ASP A 181 7.01 2.51 18.55
C ASP A 181 7.57 1.10 18.29
N PHE A 182 8.63 1.00 17.50
CA PHE A 182 9.19 -0.31 17.13
C PHE A 182 9.62 -1.11 18.35
N LYS A 183 10.13 -0.51 19.44
CA LYS A 183 10.52 -1.26 20.66
C LYS A 183 9.45 -1.27 21.74
N ASN A 184 8.37 -0.51 21.58
CA ASN A 184 7.25 -0.49 22.51
C ASN A 184 5.92 -0.39 21.72
N PRO A 185 5.46 -1.49 21.12
CA PRO A 185 4.34 -1.49 20.18
C PRO A 185 2.99 -1.11 20.83
N ASP A 186 2.93 -0.88 22.14
CA ASP A 186 1.71 -0.45 22.85
C ASP A 186 1.54 1.09 22.90
N ARG A 187 2.54 1.86 22.45
CA ARG A 187 2.46 3.32 22.33
C ARG A 187 2.79 3.79 20.92
N TYR A 188 2.24 4.93 20.53
CA TYR A 188 2.66 5.63 19.33
C TYR A 188 3.96 6.40 19.55
N SER A 189 4.67 6.70 18.46
CA SER A 189 5.90 7.49 18.45
C SER A 189 5.92 8.47 17.31
N VAL A 190 6.70 9.54 17.43
CA VAL A 190 6.92 10.52 16.36
C VAL A 190 8.21 10.15 15.62
N PHE A 191 8.08 9.72 14.37
CA PHE A 191 9.20 9.46 13.47
C PHE A 191 9.42 10.69 12.58
N ILE A 192 10.66 11.14 12.47
CA ILE A 192 11.09 12.20 11.55
C ILE A 192 11.98 11.55 10.49
N SER A 193 11.54 11.59 9.24
CA SER A 193 12.25 11.01 8.09
C SER A 193 12.59 12.08 7.04
N GLN A 194 13.48 11.74 6.10
CA GLN A 194 13.66 12.57 4.92
C GLN A 194 12.36 12.56 4.07
N SER A 195 11.94 13.73 3.58
CA SER A 195 10.75 13.86 2.73
C SER A 195 10.99 13.37 1.30
N THR A 196 9.92 13.23 0.52
CA THR A 196 10.01 12.95 -0.92
C THR A 196 10.44 14.19 -1.73
N LEU A 197 10.83 13.95 -2.97
CA LEU A 197 11.19 14.99 -3.94
C LEU A 197 10.14 15.08 -5.04
N GLY A 198 10.27 16.05 -5.95
CA GLY A 198 9.35 16.15 -7.09
C GLY A 198 9.61 15.14 -8.22
N LEU A 199 10.70 14.36 -8.17
CA LEU A 199 10.88 13.13 -8.93
C LEU A 199 10.87 11.92 -7.99
N PRO A 200 10.50 10.71 -8.48
CA PRO A 200 10.11 9.58 -7.61
C PRO A 200 11.18 9.09 -6.63
N ASP A 201 12.47 9.21 -6.98
CA ASP A 201 13.59 8.81 -6.13
C ASP A 201 14.80 9.73 -6.34
N ARG A 202 15.70 9.80 -5.36
CA ARG A 202 16.95 10.57 -5.44
C ARG A 202 17.76 10.24 -6.69
N ASP A 203 17.75 9.00 -7.16
CA ASP A 203 18.55 8.56 -8.29
C ASP A 203 18.09 9.18 -9.62
N TYR A 204 16.85 9.68 -9.70
CA TYR A 204 16.40 10.51 -10.82
C TYR A 204 17.20 11.81 -10.97
N TYR A 205 17.76 12.32 -9.88
CA TYR A 205 18.61 13.50 -9.86
C TYR A 205 20.09 13.15 -10.08
N LEU A 206 20.53 11.99 -9.58
CA LEU A 206 21.95 11.67 -9.42
C LEU A 206 22.54 10.78 -10.51
N LYS A 207 21.74 9.87 -11.09
CA LYS A 207 22.26 8.93 -12.10
C LYS A 207 22.62 9.64 -13.40
N ASP A 208 23.78 9.27 -13.93
CA ASP A 208 24.32 9.75 -15.20
C ASP A 208 23.77 8.96 -16.39
N ASP A 209 22.43 8.93 -16.51
CA ASP A 209 21.72 8.23 -17.57
C ASP A 209 21.16 9.25 -18.61
N PRO A 210 21.32 9.02 -19.93
CA PRO A 210 20.83 9.94 -20.95
C PRO A 210 19.32 10.18 -20.93
N GLN A 211 18.51 9.15 -20.64
CA GLN A 211 17.06 9.31 -20.53
C GLN A 211 16.69 10.12 -19.29
N LEU A 212 17.36 9.87 -18.15
CA LEU A 212 17.14 10.65 -16.93
C LEU A 212 17.60 12.11 -17.09
N LYS A 213 18.70 12.37 -17.81
CA LYS A 213 19.10 13.74 -18.18
C LYS A 213 18.02 14.46 -18.98
N ALA A 214 17.45 13.80 -19.98
CA ALA A 214 16.37 14.37 -20.78
C ALA A 214 15.10 14.60 -19.94
N LEU A 215 14.77 13.68 -19.04
CA LEU A 215 13.65 13.79 -18.11
C LEU A 215 13.83 14.98 -17.16
N ARG A 216 15.03 15.18 -16.57
CA ARG A 216 15.36 16.35 -15.75
C ARG A 216 15.16 17.67 -16.50
N GLY A 217 15.50 17.71 -17.79
CA GLY A 217 15.24 18.87 -18.65
C GLY A 217 13.74 19.17 -18.80
N LYS A 218 12.91 18.13 -18.98
CA LYS A 218 11.45 18.27 -19.04
C LYS A 218 10.84 18.65 -17.68
N TYR A 219 11.40 18.14 -16.59
CA TYR A 219 10.98 18.50 -15.25
C TYR A 219 11.28 19.96 -14.93
N LEU A 220 12.47 20.45 -15.30
CA LEU A 220 12.82 21.87 -15.20
C LEU A 220 11.83 22.76 -15.97
N ALA A 221 11.43 22.34 -17.18
CA ALA A 221 10.44 23.05 -17.97
C ALA A 221 9.05 23.03 -17.30
N TYR A 222 8.65 21.91 -16.70
CA TYR A 222 7.41 21.79 -15.94
C TYR A 222 7.40 22.71 -14.71
N ILE A 223 8.49 22.77 -13.93
CA ILE A 223 8.62 23.70 -12.80
C ILE A 223 8.40 25.14 -13.26
N ALA A 224 9.08 25.55 -14.34
CA ALA A 224 8.94 26.89 -14.90
C ALA A 224 7.50 27.16 -15.35
N GLN A 225 6.85 26.20 -16.02
CA GLN A 225 5.47 26.33 -16.47
C GLN A 225 4.50 26.55 -15.31
N VAL A 226 4.58 25.74 -14.25
CA VAL A 226 3.71 25.88 -13.06
C VAL A 226 3.93 27.22 -12.36
N LEU A 227 5.18 27.66 -12.22
CA LEU A 227 5.49 28.96 -11.63
C LEU A 227 4.96 30.13 -12.49
N THR A 228 5.07 30.04 -13.82
CA THR A 228 4.47 31.02 -14.73
C THR A 228 2.95 31.07 -14.59
N LEU A 229 2.28 29.91 -14.52
CA LEU A 229 0.83 29.82 -14.30
C LEU A 229 0.43 30.41 -12.94
N GLY A 230 1.29 30.28 -11.93
CA GLY A 230 1.15 30.90 -10.62
C GLY A 230 1.48 32.40 -10.56
N GLY A 231 1.89 33.02 -11.67
CA GLY A 231 2.17 34.46 -11.76
C GLY A 231 3.60 34.87 -11.43
N ALA A 232 4.57 33.94 -11.35
CA ALA A 232 5.97 34.28 -11.13
C ALA A 232 6.60 34.98 -12.36
N SER A 233 7.24 36.13 -12.14
CA SER A 233 7.86 36.93 -13.20
C SER A 233 9.23 36.41 -13.68
N ASP A 234 9.95 35.64 -12.85
CA ASP A 234 11.24 35.03 -13.17
C ASP A 234 11.20 33.49 -13.00
N ALA A 235 10.13 32.88 -13.51
CA ALA A 235 9.86 31.45 -13.37
C ALA A 235 11.01 30.57 -13.85
N ALA A 236 11.73 30.98 -14.91
CA ALA A 236 12.84 30.22 -15.46
C ALA A 236 14.08 30.21 -14.54
N ALA A 237 14.42 31.32 -13.88
CA ALA A 237 15.50 31.32 -12.90
C ALA A 237 15.10 30.55 -11.64
N GLN A 238 13.88 30.79 -11.13
CA GLN A 238 13.35 30.06 -9.98
C GLN A 238 13.33 28.55 -10.20
N ALA A 239 12.94 28.09 -11.41
CA ALA A 239 12.98 26.67 -11.75
C ALA A 239 14.39 26.08 -11.68
N ARG A 240 15.42 26.81 -12.14
CA ARG A 240 16.82 26.36 -12.03
C ARG A 240 17.26 26.29 -10.57
N ASP A 241 16.88 27.26 -9.76
CA ASP A 241 17.21 27.28 -8.33
C ASP A 241 16.54 26.12 -7.58
N ILE A 242 15.26 25.83 -7.88
CA ILE A 242 14.54 24.67 -7.33
C ILE A 242 15.22 23.38 -7.74
N MET A 243 15.51 23.18 -9.03
CA MET A 243 16.17 21.97 -9.51
C MET A 243 17.55 21.77 -8.86
N ALA A 244 18.32 22.85 -8.67
CA ALA A 244 19.59 22.81 -7.98
C ALA A 244 19.43 22.45 -6.49
N PHE A 245 18.43 23.02 -5.82
CA PHE A 245 18.10 22.72 -4.43
C PHE A 245 17.67 21.26 -4.25
N GLU A 246 16.72 20.77 -5.05
CA GLU A 246 16.28 19.38 -4.99
C GLU A 246 17.41 18.40 -5.31
N THR A 247 18.29 18.73 -6.26
CA THR A 247 19.49 17.93 -6.53
C THR A 247 20.43 17.88 -5.31
N ALA A 248 20.53 18.97 -4.53
CA ALA A 248 21.30 18.99 -3.30
C ALA A 248 20.62 18.18 -2.18
N VAL A 249 19.29 18.21 -2.09
CA VAL A 249 18.49 17.36 -1.19
C VAL A 249 18.72 15.88 -1.54
N ALA A 250 18.59 15.51 -2.81
CA ALA A 250 18.82 14.15 -3.30
C ALA A 250 20.22 13.61 -2.90
N LYS A 251 21.26 14.46 -2.94
CA LYS A 251 22.61 14.08 -2.51
C LYS A 251 22.70 13.75 -1.02
N ALA A 252 21.97 14.46 -0.17
CA ALA A 252 21.94 14.25 1.28
C ALA A 252 21.07 13.05 1.69
N GLN A 253 20.05 12.73 0.88
CA GLN A 253 19.14 11.61 1.12
C GLN A 253 19.84 10.24 1.07
N TRP A 254 19.37 9.32 1.91
CA TRP A 254 19.76 7.91 1.85
C TRP A 254 19.14 7.22 0.64
N PRO A 255 19.82 6.25 0.03
CA PRO A 255 19.25 5.42 -1.02
C PRO A 255 18.19 4.46 -0.46
N ILE A 256 17.22 4.08 -1.30
CA ILE A 256 16.02 3.33 -0.90
C ILE A 256 16.33 1.98 -0.25
N GLU A 257 17.37 1.26 -0.70
CA GLU A 257 17.78 -0.01 -0.09
C GLU A 257 18.23 0.13 1.36
N LYS A 258 18.74 1.30 1.76
CA LYS A 258 19.14 1.55 3.16
C LYS A 258 17.96 1.96 4.03
N ARG A 259 16.94 2.61 3.44
CA ARG A 259 15.78 3.17 4.16
C ARG A 259 14.83 2.10 4.71
N ARG A 260 14.88 0.88 4.16
CA ARG A 260 14.10 -0.26 4.69
C ARG A 260 14.71 -0.93 5.91
N ASP A 261 15.98 -0.67 6.23
CA ASP A 261 16.61 -1.30 7.40
C ASP A 261 16.03 -0.71 8.68
N VAL A 262 15.12 -1.45 9.32
CA VAL A 262 14.36 -0.99 10.49
C VAL A 262 15.24 -0.64 11.67
N GLU A 263 16.42 -1.26 11.80
CA GLU A 263 17.38 -0.91 12.84
C GLU A 263 18.12 0.39 12.52
N ALA A 264 18.47 0.60 11.25
CA ALA A 264 19.19 1.79 10.82
C ALA A 264 18.32 3.06 10.93
N ILE A 265 17.02 2.95 10.69
CA ILE A 265 16.05 4.06 10.80
C ILE A 265 15.51 4.24 12.23
N TYR A 266 15.81 3.35 13.17
CA TYR A 266 15.33 3.48 14.54
C TYR A 266 16.37 4.16 15.44
N ASN A 267 16.40 5.50 15.42
CA ASN A 267 17.28 6.30 16.29
C ASN A 267 16.47 7.17 17.28
N PRO A 268 16.01 6.61 18.41
CA PRO A 268 15.33 7.38 19.45
C PRO A 268 16.23 8.49 20.00
N ARG A 269 15.66 9.68 20.13
CA ARG A 269 16.33 10.89 20.64
C ARG A 269 15.35 11.71 21.47
N SER A 270 15.88 12.44 22.45
CA SER A 270 15.12 13.53 23.05
C SER A 270 15.06 14.72 22.09
N LYS A 271 14.04 15.57 22.24
CA LYS A 271 13.95 16.84 21.51
C LYS A 271 15.20 17.69 21.70
N GLN A 272 15.78 17.71 22.90
CA GLN A 272 17.04 18.41 23.17
C GLN A 272 18.21 17.84 22.37
N GLN A 273 18.28 16.51 22.22
CA GLN A 273 19.30 15.88 21.38
C GLN A 273 19.11 16.21 19.91
N LEU A 274 17.89 16.29 19.39
CA LEU A 274 17.62 16.77 18.02
C LEU A 274 18.11 18.21 17.84
N LEU A 275 17.75 19.11 18.76
CA LEU A 275 18.15 20.52 18.72
C LEU A 275 19.67 20.69 18.74
N GLY A 276 20.39 19.85 19.50
CA GLY A 276 21.85 19.84 19.52
C GLY A 276 22.49 19.15 18.31
N PHE A 277 21.85 18.11 17.76
CA PHE A 277 22.35 17.34 16.64
C PHE A 277 22.22 18.10 15.31
N ALA A 278 21.08 18.73 15.05
CA ALA A 278 20.80 19.43 13.80
C ALA A 278 20.36 20.89 14.05
N PRO A 279 21.20 21.74 14.68
CA PRO A 279 20.81 23.06 15.18
C PRO A 279 20.46 24.07 14.07
N ALA A 280 20.86 23.81 12.83
CA ALA A 280 20.68 24.71 11.69
C ALA A 280 19.20 24.84 11.22
N PHE A 281 18.31 23.95 11.66
CA PHE A 281 16.89 24.01 11.33
C PHE A 281 16.04 24.44 12.53
N PRO A 282 15.04 25.34 12.36
CA PRO A 282 14.13 25.76 13.45
C PRO A 282 13.13 24.67 13.92
N TRP A 283 13.62 23.56 14.47
CA TRP A 283 12.83 22.39 14.84
C TRP A 283 11.63 22.68 15.76
N GLN A 284 11.77 23.57 16.75
CA GLN A 284 10.67 23.87 17.67
C GLN A 284 9.48 24.48 16.91
N VAL A 285 9.73 25.43 16.00
CA VAL A 285 8.70 26.09 15.19
C VAL A 285 8.04 25.11 14.23
N PHE A 286 8.85 24.24 13.60
CA PHE A 286 8.38 23.17 12.73
C PHE A 286 7.47 22.18 13.47
N LEU A 287 7.89 21.71 14.65
CA LEU A 287 7.08 20.79 15.46
C LEU A 287 5.82 21.45 16.01
N GLU A 288 5.86 22.76 16.33
CA GLU A 288 4.67 23.51 16.75
C GLU A 288 3.62 23.63 15.64
N ALA A 289 4.03 23.85 14.39
CA ALA A 289 3.13 23.86 13.23
C ALA A 289 2.36 22.54 13.07
N GLN A 290 2.97 21.44 13.50
CA GLN A 290 2.41 20.09 13.48
C GLN A 290 1.67 19.71 14.77
N GLN A 291 1.51 20.62 15.74
CA GLN A 291 0.96 20.35 17.08
C GLN A 291 1.78 19.34 17.91
N LEU A 292 3.07 19.19 17.60
CA LEU A 292 4.02 18.31 18.26
C LEU A 292 5.06 19.08 19.10
N GLY A 293 4.95 20.40 19.24
CA GLY A 293 5.93 21.24 19.93
C GLY A 293 6.21 20.84 21.40
N ALA A 294 5.24 20.21 22.07
CA ALA A 294 5.37 19.72 23.44
C ALA A 294 6.09 18.36 23.55
N ARG A 295 6.23 17.61 22.45
CA ARG A 295 6.81 16.26 22.44
C ARG A 295 8.28 16.30 22.82
N GLN A 296 8.69 15.31 23.62
CA GLN A 296 10.06 15.19 24.13
C GLN A 296 10.80 14.00 23.56
N GLU A 297 10.10 12.93 23.18
CA GLU A 297 10.67 11.71 22.60
C GLU A 297 10.35 11.68 21.10
N LEU A 298 11.37 11.46 20.29
CA LEU A 298 11.31 11.43 18.84
C LEU A 298 12.17 10.26 18.33
N VAL A 299 11.88 9.75 17.14
CA VAL A 299 12.74 8.81 16.41
C VAL A 299 13.22 9.50 15.15
N LEU A 300 14.54 9.59 14.96
CA LEU A 300 15.12 10.16 13.75
C LEU A 300 15.44 9.00 12.79
N ALA A 301 14.82 8.98 11.61
CA ALA A 301 14.96 7.90 10.64
C ALA A 301 16.32 7.94 9.93
N GLU A 302 16.39 8.48 8.71
CA GLU A 302 17.63 8.61 7.95
C GLU A 302 18.59 9.59 8.62
N TYR A 303 19.27 9.15 9.68
CA TYR A 303 19.85 9.99 10.73
C TYR A 303 20.80 11.06 10.19
N SER A 304 21.71 10.70 9.29
CA SER A 304 22.63 11.68 8.69
C SER A 304 21.94 12.62 7.71
N ALA A 305 20.91 12.14 6.99
CA ALA A 305 20.13 12.99 6.09
C ALA A 305 19.38 14.06 6.90
N ILE A 306 18.85 13.74 8.08
CA ILE A 306 18.20 14.73 8.95
C ILE A 306 19.13 15.91 9.27
N HIS A 307 20.38 15.62 9.64
CA HIS A 307 21.40 16.66 9.86
C HIS A 307 21.72 17.44 8.58
N ASP A 308 22.04 16.74 7.50
CA ASP A 308 22.54 17.36 6.26
C ASP A 308 21.46 18.21 5.58
N LEU A 309 20.19 17.81 5.69
CA LEU A 309 19.05 18.58 5.20
C LEU A 309 18.79 19.82 6.05
N ALA A 310 19.00 19.76 7.37
CA ALA A 310 18.90 20.93 8.24
C ALA A 310 19.95 22.00 7.88
N GLU A 311 21.19 21.58 7.64
CA GLU A 311 22.25 22.46 7.15
C GLU A 311 21.95 23.01 5.75
N LEU A 312 21.44 22.16 4.85
CA LEU A 312 21.04 22.56 3.50
C LEU A 312 19.93 23.62 3.54
N PHE A 313 18.90 23.45 4.36
CA PHE A 313 17.85 24.45 4.54
C PHE A 313 18.43 25.81 4.97
N ASN A 314 19.33 25.80 5.96
CA ASN A 314 19.89 27.02 6.52
C ASN A 314 20.73 27.83 5.52
N ARG A 315 21.50 27.16 4.66
CA ARG A 315 22.34 27.83 3.65
C ARG A 315 21.62 28.18 2.35
N THR A 316 20.45 27.58 2.08
CA THR A 316 19.70 27.82 0.84
C THR A 316 19.04 29.20 0.85
N PRO A 317 19.14 30.04 -0.20
CA PRO A 317 18.52 31.36 -0.20
C PRO A 317 17.02 31.32 0.14
N VAL A 318 16.54 32.30 0.92
CA VAL A 318 15.11 32.42 1.28
C VAL A 318 14.23 32.45 0.03
N THR A 319 14.68 33.14 -1.03
CA THR A 319 13.98 33.19 -2.32
C THR A 319 13.80 31.82 -2.97
N THR A 320 14.82 30.95 -2.90
CA THR A 320 14.75 29.58 -3.42
C THR A 320 13.79 28.72 -2.61
N LEU A 321 13.80 28.81 -1.28
CA LEU A 321 12.87 28.05 -0.43
C LEU A 321 11.41 28.48 -0.63
N LYS A 322 11.16 29.78 -0.85
CA LYS A 322 9.83 30.29 -1.21
C LYS A 322 9.38 29.76 -2.58
N ALA A 323 10.26 29.82 -3.58
CA ALA A 323 9.97 29.29 -4.90
C ALA A 323 9.67 27.78 -4.85
N PHE A 324 10.45 27.02 -4.07
CA PHE A 324 10.22 25.60 -3.81
C PHE A 324 8.82 25.36 -3.21
N LEU A 325 8.46 26.05 -2.12
CA LEU A 325 7.13 25.96 -1.52
C LEU A 325 6.03 26.33 -2.51
N THR A 326 6.18 27.42 -3.27
CA THR A 326 5.18 27.87 -4.25
C THR A 326 4.98 26.84 -5.36
N PHE A 327 6.07 26.33 -5.94
CA PHE A 327 6.00 25.32 -7.00
C PHE A 327 5.31 24.04 -6.50
N HIS A 328 5.78 23.49 -5.37
CA HIS A 328 5.23 22.24 -4.86
C HIS A 328 3.79 22.38 -4.40
N TYR A 329 3.42 23.52 -3.80
CA TYR A 329 2.04 23.78 -3.42
C TYR A 329 1.11 23.83 -4.65
N LEU A 330 1.50 24.53 -5.72
CA LEU A 330 0.71 24.57 -6.95
C LEU A 330 0.68 23.21 -7.67
N SER A 331 1.80 22.49 -7.69
CA SER A 331 1.90 21.17 -8.31
C SER A 331 1.03 20.13 -7.59
N SER A 332 1.06 20.09 -6.25
CA SER A 332 0.26 19.14 -5.47
C SER A 332 -1.24 19.41 -5.54
N HIS A 333 -1.63 20.67 -5.79
CA HIS A 333 -3.03 21.06 -5.95
C HIS A 333 -3.50 21.09 -7.41
N ALA A 334 -2.65 20.76 -8.38
CA ALA A 334 -2.91 20.97 -9.80
C ALA A 334 -4.24 20.35 -10.29
N GLN A 335 -4.60 19.16 -9.78
CA GLN A 335 -5.85 18.47 -10.13
C GLN A 335 -7.13 19.14 -9.60
N TYR A 336 -7.00 20.05 -8.64
CA TYR A 336 -8.10 20.82 -8.02
C TYR A 336 -8.15 22.27 -8.51
N LEU A 337 -7.22 22.66 -9.38
CA LEU A 337 -7.05 23.99 -9.94
C LEU A 337 -7.60 24.05 -11.39
N PRO A 338 -7.67 25.25 -12.01
CA PRO A 338 -8.05 25.38 -13.42
C PRO A 338 -7.28 24.43 -14.34
N ARG A 339 -7.94 23.98 -15.40
CA ARG A 339 -7.49 22.97 -16.37
C ARG A 339 -6.04 23.13 -16.82
N ARG A 340 -5.55 24.35 -17.00
CA ARG A 340 -4.16 24.63 -17.37
C ARG A 340 -3.11 24.09 -16.38
N PHE A 341 -3.44 23.99 -15.09
CA PHE A 341 -2.58 23.37 -14.08
C PHE A 341 -2.69 21.84 -14.14
N ASP A 342 -3.92 21.31 -14.19
CA ASP A 342 -4.20 19.87 -14.29
C ASP A 342 -3.53 19.26 -15.53
N GLU A 343 -3.64 19.92 -16.69
CA GLU A 343 -3.01 19.50 -17.95
C GLU A 343 -1.48 19.59 -17.90
N ALA A 344 -0.91 20.62 -17.28
CA ALA A 344 0.55 20.73 -17.13
C ALA A 344 1.10 19.60 -16.25
N HIS A 345 0.41 19.32 -15.14
CA HIS A 345 0.75 18.23 -14.24
C HIS A 345 0.64 16.87 -14.95
N PHE A 346 -0.45 16.63 -15.68
CA PHE A 346 -0.63 15.40 -16.45
C PHE A 346 0.40 15.25 -17.58
N ALA A 347 0.73 16.32 -18.30
CA ALA A 347 1.72 16.29 -19.37
C ALA A 347 3.11 15.88 -18.85
N PHE A 348 3.47 16.27 -17.62
CA PHE A 348 4.69 15.83 -16.99
C PHE A 348 4.56 14.43 -16.34
N TYR A 349 3.79 14.29 -15.27
CA TYR A 349 3.75 13.06 -14.46
C TYR A 349 2.96 11.91 -15.11
N GLY A 350 1.99 12.20 -15.97
CA GLY A 350 1.27 11.19 -16.74
C GLY A 350 2.04 10.81 -18.00
N GLN A 351 2.13 11.74 -18.94
CA GLN A 351 2.68 11.49 -20.27
C GLN A 351 4.21 11.33 -20.25
N THR A 352 4.95 12.32 -19.74
CA THR A 352 6.41 12.33 -19.82
C THR A 352 7.05 11.27 -18.92
N MET A 353 6.59 11.16 -17.68
CA MET A 353 7.19 10.29 -16.67
C MET A 353 6.76 8.83 -16.84
N ARG A 354 5.45 8.59 -17.00
CA ARG A 354 4.87 7.23 -16.98
C ARG A 354 4.42 6.72 -18.34
N GLY A 355 4.40 7.59 -19.35
CA GLY A 355 3.99 7.23 -20.71
C GLY A 355 2.48 7.17 -20.92
N GLN A 356 1.67 7.67 -19.98
CA GLN A 356 0.20 7.63 -20.03
C GLN A 356 -0.34 8.55 -21.13
N PRO A 357 -0.98 8.03 -22.21
CA PRO A 357 -1.41 8.89 -23.32
C PRO A 357 -2.53 9.89 -22.97
N GLN A 358 -3.52 9.45 -22.19
CA GLN A 358 -4.74 10.18 -21.87
C GLN A 358 -4.92 10.31 -20.36
N GLN A 359 -5.43 11.43 -19.88
CA GLN A 359 -5.74 11.58 -18.46
C GLN A 359 -6.98 10.76 -18.10
N ARG A 360 -6.99 10.18 -16.90
CA ARG A 360 -8.17 9.49 -16.37
C ARG A 360 -9.37 10.42 -16.35
N GLU A 361 -10.53 9.87 -16.68
CA GLU A 361 -11.80 10.59 -16.64
C GLU A 361 -12.00 11.26 -15.28
N ARG A 362 -12.61 12.45 -15.30
CA ARG A 362 -12.73 13.29 -14.10
C ARG A 362 -13.39 12.57 -12.93
N TRP A 363 -14.42 11.77 -13.19
CA TRP A 363 -15.14 11.02 -12.15
C TRP A 363 -14.24 9.99 -11.46
N LYS A 364 -13.28 9.36 -12.16
CA LYS A 364 -12.35 8.40 -11.54
C LYS A 364 -11.45 9.10 -10.53
N ARG A 365 -10.96 10.29 -10.88
CA ARG A 365 -10.15 11.15 -10.01
C ARG A 365 -10.98 11.70 -8.83
N ALA A 366 -12.25 12.03 -9.09
CA ALA A 366 -13.17 12.44 -8.05
C ALA A 366 -13.44 11.32 -7.03
N VAL A 367 -13.62 10.09 -7.52
CA VAL A 367 -13.76 8.90 -6.66
C VAL A 367 -12.53 8.73 -5.78
N ASP A 368 -11.30 8.78 -6.34
CA ASP A 368 -10.06 8.67 -5.55
C ASP A 368 -9.95 9.80 -4.51
N ALA A 369 -10.33 11.04 -4.87
CA ALA A 369 -10.27 12.16 -3.95
C ALA A 369 -11.27 12.02 -2.78
N VAL A 370 -12.48 11.53 -3.06
CA VAL A 370 -13.47 11.20 -2.02
C VAL A 370 -12.97 10.04 -1.16
N ASP A 371 -12.37 9.02 -1.77
CA ASP A 371 -11.85 7.86 -1.07
C ASP A 371 -10.70 8.24 -0.11
N GLY A 372 -9.77 9.07 -0.56
CA GLY A 372 -8.69 9.58 0.29
C GLY A 372 -9.18 10.44 1.46
N ALA A 373 -10.30 11.15 1.31
CA ALA A 373 -10.84 12.02 2.36
C ALA A 373 -11.82 11.31 3.33
N LEU A 374 -12.61 10.36 2.82
CA LEU A 374 -13.77 9.77 3.47
C LEU A 374 -13.80 8.23 3.33
N GLY A 375 -12.65 7.61 3.13
CA GLY A 375 -12.51 6.21 2.70
C GLY A 375 -13.23 5.20 3.57
N GLU A 376 -13.18 5.31 4.91
CA GLU A 376 -13.94 4.40 5.78
C GLU A 376 -15.46 4.64 5.71
N SER A 377 -15.90 5.88 5.46
CA SER A 377 -17.32 6.17 5.24
C SER A 377 -17.84 5.56 3.94
N VAL A 378 -17.03 5.63 2.86
CA VAL A 378 -17.33 4.96 1.59
C VAL A 378 -17.28 3.43 1.76
N GLY A 379 -16.26 2.92 2.45
CA GLY A 379 -16.04 1.50 2.68
C GLY A 379 -17.15 0.83 3.43
N ARG A 380 -17.74 1.51 4.41
CA ARG A 380 -18.93 1.03 5.12
C ARG A 380 -20.11 0.79 4.18
N LEU A 381 -20.32 1.66 3.19
CA LEU A 381 -21.37 1.50 2.18
C LEU A 381 -21.00 0.44 1.14
N TYR A 382 -19.71 0.33 0.79
CA TYR A 382 -19.19 -0.65 -0.15
C TYR A 382 -19.39 -2.08 0.35
N VAL A 383 -18.96 -2.38 1.58
CA VAL A 383 -19.03 -3.76 2.13
C VAL A 383 -20.46 -4.21 2.35
N ALA A 384 -21.35 -3.28 2.72
CA ALA A 384 -22.78 -3.56 2.87
C ALA A 384 -23.45 -4.00 1.57
N GLN A 385 -22.89 -3.62 0.41
CA GLN A 385 -23.44 -3.95 -0.92
C GLN A 385 -22.68 -5.07 -1.63
N TYR A 386 -21.37 -5.18 -1.43
CA TYR A 386 -20.50 -5.95 -2.32
C TYR A 386 -19.66 -7.04 -1.65
N PHE A 387 -19.73 -7.21 -0.31
CA PHE A 387 -18.95 -8.23 0.39
C PHE A 387 -19.82 -9.17 1.23
N PRO A 388 -20.17 -10.37 0.72
CA PRO A 388 -21.05 -11.30 1.41
C PRO A 388 -20.33 -12.04 2.57
N PRO A 389 -21.05 -12.40 3.65
CA PRO A 389 -20.45 -13.11 4.80
C PRO A 389 -19.78 -14.44 4.47
N GLU A 390 -20.24 -15.15 3.43
CA GLU A 390 -19.66 -16.44 3.01
C GLU A 390 -18.20 -16.30 2.56
N SER A 391 -17.87 -15.21 1.85
CA SER A 391 -16.51 -14.95 1.39
C SER A 391 -15.54 -14.77 2.56
N LYS A 392 -16.00 -14.13 3.66
CA LYS A 392 -15.23 -14.00 4.89
C LYS A 392 -14.92 -15.35 5.53
N ALA A 393 -15.91 -16.26 5.58
CA ALA A 393 -15.72 -17.59 6.17
C ALA A 393 -14.74 -18.46 5.35
N LYS A 394 -14.86 -18.47 4.02
CA LYS A 394 -13.91 -19.17 3.14
C LYS A 394 -12.48 -18.61 3.29
N MET A 395 -12.36 -17.29 3.42
CA MET A 395 -11.06 -16.64 3.64
C MET A 395 -10.43 -17.00 4.97
N GLN A 396 -11.23 -17.09 6.04
CA GLN A 396 -10.74 -17.54 7.36
C GLN A 396 -10.19 -18.96 7.31
N GLN A 397 -10.82 -19.86 6.55
CA GLN A 397 -10.31 -21.22 6.35
C GLN A 397 -8.98 -21.22 5.60
N LEU A 398 -8.87 -20.46 4.50
CA LEU A 398 -7.64 -20.36 3.72
C LEU A 398 -6.48 -19.82 4.58
N VAL A 399 -6.72 -18.77 5.37
CA VAL A 399 -5.73 -18.26 6.33
C VAL A 399 -5.31 -19.33 7.35
N ALA A 400 -6.25 -20.14 7.83
CA ALA A 400 -5.93 -21.24 8.76
C ALA A 400 -5.05 -22.30 8.10
N ASP A 401 -5.34 -22.67 6.85
CA ASP A 401 -4.56 -23.65 6.07
C ASP A 401 -3.14 -23.13 5.80
N LEU A 402 -2.97 -21.84 5.50
CA LEU A 402 -1.65 -21.19 5.34
C LEU A 402 -0.85 -21.14 6.64
N ARG A 403 -1.49 -20.88 7.79
CA ARG A 403 -0.81 -20.93 9.09
C ARG A 403 -0.35 -22.35 9.43
N ALA A 404 -1.17 -23.36 9.12
CA ALA A 404 -0.77 -24.75 9.28
C ALA A 404 0.43 -25.09 8.38
N ALA A 405 0.37 -24.71 7.09
CA ALA A 405 1.46 -24.89 6.14
C ALA A 405 2.77 -24.27 6.62
N LEU A 406 2.77 -23.00 7.06
CA LEU A 406 4.00 -22.39 7.57
C LEU A 406 4.53 -23.10 8.82
N GLY A 407 3.65 -23.54 9.72
CA GLY A 407 4.04 -24.32 10.89
C GLY A 407 4.79 -25.61 10.52
N GLU A 408 4.24 -26.39 9.60
CA GLU A 408 4.86 -27.63 9.10
C GLU A 408 6.20 -27.35 8.41
N ARG A 409 6.29 -26.25 7.65
CA ARG A 409 7.54 -25.86 6.98
C ARG A 409 8.61 -25.41 7.96
N ILE A 410 8.27 -24.62 8.99
CA ILE A 410 9.19 -24.25 10.08
C ILE A 410 9.78 -25.50 10.74
N ASP A 411 8.94 -26.51 11.01
CA ASP A 411 9.38 -27.78 11.60
C ASP A 411 10.36 -28.52 10.69
N ALA A 412 10.18 -28.46 9.37
CA ALA A 412 11.02 -29.10 8.38
C ALA A 412 12.36 -28.39 8.09
N LEU A 413 12.55 -27.13 8.51
CA LEU A 413 13.79 -26.37 8.20
C LEU A 413 15.04 -27.04 8.79
N ASP A 414 16.00 -27.42 7.96
CA ASP A 414 17.26 -28.05 8.39
C ASP A 414 18.29 -27.06 8.94
N TRP A 415 18.10 -25.78 8.64
CA TRP A 415 19.08 -24.73 8.89
C TRP A 415 18.81 -23.91 10.15
N MET A 416 17.62 -24.03 10.73
CA MET A 416 17.18 -23.27 11.91
C MET A 416 17.25 -24.14 13.18
N THR A 417 17.79 -23.59 14.27
CA THR A 417 17.84 -24.30 15.55
C THR A 417 16.45 -24.56 16.15
N PRO A 418 16.28 -25.61 17.00
CA PRO A 418 15.01 -25.84 17.69
C PRO A 418 14.51 -24.64 18.51
N GLN A 419 15.43 -23.84 19.06
CA GLN A 419 15.09 -22.66 19.85
C GLN A 419 14.48 -21.56 18.98
N THR A 420 15.08 -21.24 17.83
CA THR A 420 14.52 -20.24 16.92
C THR A 420 13.23 -20.72 16.25
N LYS A 421 13.10 -22.02 15.96
CA LYS A 421 11.82 -22.61 15.52
C LYS A 421 10.70 -22.42 16.54
N SER A 422 10.97 -22.67 17.82
CA SER A 422 9.99 -22.43 18.91
C SER A 422 9.52 -20.97 18.93
N ARG A 423 10.43 -20.01 18.76
CA ARG A 423 10.08 -18.58 18.70
C ARG A 423 9.33 -18.21 17.43
N ALA A 424 9.65 -18.82 16.30
CA ALA A 424 8.91 -18.63 15.05
C ALA A 424 7.46 -19.12 15.18
N HIS A 425 7.24 -20.25 15.85
CA HIS A 425 5.90 -20.75 16.20
C HIS A 425 5.16 -19.83 17.17
N GLU A 426 5.84 -19.26 18.18
CA GLU A 426 5.24 -18.24 19.05
C GLU A 426 4.75 -17.03 18.24
N LYS A 427 5.59 -16.53 17.31
CA LYS A 427 5.23 -15.42 16.44
C LYS A 427 4.03 -15.75 15.57
N LEU A 428 4.05 -16.91 14.91
CA LEU A 428 2.97 -17.41 14.06
C LEU A 428 1.66 -17.60 14.84
N ALA A 429 1.72 -18.03 16.10
CA ALA A 429 0.56 -18.18 16.97
C ALA A 429 -0.11 -16.82 17.27
N MET A 430 0.69 -15.76 17.38
CA MET A 430 0.24 -14.39 17.68
C MET A 430 -0.19 -13.56 16.45
N PHE A 431 -0.06 -14.10 15.23
CA PHE A 431 -0.53 -13.43 14.02
C PHE A 431 -2.03 -13.11 14.10
N THR A 432 -2.39 -11.87 13.82
CA THR A 432 -3.79 -11.39 13.80
C THR A 432 -4.27 -11.17 12.37
N PRO A 433 -5.19 -11.99 11.83
CA PRO A 433 -5.77 -11.74 10.51
C PRO A 433 -6.95 -10.77 10.57
N LYS A 434 -6.96 -9.77 9.69
CA LYS A 434 -8.05 -8.82 9.46
C LYS A 434 -8.60 -9.01 8.05
N ILE A 435 -9.88 -9.38 7.92
CA ILE A 435 -10.47 -9.82 6.65
C ILE A 435 -11.72 -9.01 6.32
N GLY A 436 -11.72 -8.41 5.14
CA GLY A 436 -12.82 -7.66 4.54
C GLY A 436 -12.89 -6.21 5.00
N TYR A 437 -13.18 -5.98 6.28
CA TYR A 437 -13.53 -4.65 6.80
C TYR A 437 -13.37 -4.54 8.32
N PRO A 438 -13.23 -3.31 8.86
CA PRO A 438 -13.11 -3.10 10.30
C PRO A 438 -14.44 -3.30 11.04
N ASP A 439 -14.37 -3.79 12.28
CA ASP A 439 -15.54 -3.89 13.17
C ASP A 439 -15.96 -2.53 13.76
N ARG A 440 -15.04 -1.55 13.76
CA ARG A 440 -15.24 -0.18 14.24
C ARG A 440 -14.85 0.81 13.15
N TRP A 441 -15.68 1.81 12.93
CA TRP A 441 -15.50 2.81 11.87
C TRP A 441 -15.06 4.15 12.45
N LYS A 442 -14.20 4.87 11.74
CA LYS A 442 -13.83 6.25 12.05
C LYS A 442 -15.06 7.17 12.08
N ASP A 443 -15.03 8.13 13.01
CA ASP A 443 -16.07 9.15 13.14
C ASP A 443 -15.68 10.44 12.42
N TYR A 444 -16.29 10.68 11.27
CA TYR A 444 -16.08 11.86 10.44
C TYR A 444 -16.99 13.05 10.81
N SER A 445 -17.70 13.01 11.94
CA SER A 445 -18.63 14.07 12.34
C SER A 445 -18.00 15.47 12.45
N ALA A 446 -16.71 15.55 12.78
CA ALA A 446 -15.96 16.81 12.85
C ALA A 446 -15.45 17.32 11.49
N LEU A 447 -15.48 16.49 10.43
CA LEU A 447 -15.00 16.87 9.11
C LEU A 447 -16.10 17.64 8.35
N VAL A 448 -15.86 18.92 8.10
CA VAL A 448 -16.81 19.75 7.34
C VAL A 448 -16.51 19.67 5.84
N ILE A 449 -17.49 19.20 5.07
CA ILE A 449 -17.44 19.22 3.61
C ILE A 449 -18.45 20.23 3.06
N ARG A 450 -18.01 21.02 2.09
CA ARG A 450 -18.77 22.08 1.43
C ARG A 450 -18.79 21.86 -0.07
N ARG A 451 -19.98 21.91 -0.67
CA ARG A 451 -20.20 21.62 -2.08
C ARG A 451 -19.51 22.60 -3.04
N ASP A 452 -19.24 23.81 -2.59
CA ASP A 452 -18.72 24.94 -3.36
C ASP A 452 -17.23 25.25 -3.11
N ASP A 453 -16.54 24.41 -2.34
CA ASP A 453 -15.17 24.67 -1.87
C ASP A 453 -14.30 23.40 -1.91
N LEU A 454 -13.91 22.99 -3.12
CA LEU A 454 -13.10 21.79 -3.35
C LEU A 454 -11.75 21.83 -2.63
N ILE A 455 -10.98 22.91 -2.81
CA ILE A 455 -9.65 23.03 -2.21
C ILE A 455 -9.74 23.12 -0.69
N GLY A 456 -10.74 23.82 -0.15
CA GLY A 456 -10.98 23.81 1.27
C GLY A 456 -11.43 22.45 1.80
N ASN A 457 -12.16 21.63 1.02
CA ASN A 457 -12.48 20.25 1.41
C ASN A 457 -11.23 19.39 1.51
N VAL A 458 -10.35 19.45 0.50
CA VAL A 458 -9.07 18.74 0.49
C VAL A 458 -8.23 19.12 1.72
N ARG A 459 -8.13 20.42 2.01
CA ARG A 459 -7.39 20.92 3.19
C ARG A 459 -8.01 20.46 4.50
N ARG A 460 -9.32 20.63 4.68
CA ARG A 460 -10.03 20.21 5.90
C ARG A 460 -9.91 18.70 6.12
N ALA A 461 -9.92 17.89 5.06
CA ALA A 461 -9.71 16.46 5.16
C ALA A 461 -8.28 16.13 5.62
N ALA A 462 -7.25 16.75 5.04
CA ALA A 462 -5.86 16.57 5.45
C ALA A 462 -5.61 17.03 6.89
N GLU A 463 -6.15 18.18 7.29
CA GLU A 463 -6.08 18.70 8.66
C GLU A 463 -6.82 17.77 9.64
N TRP A 464 -7.99 17.26 9.28
CA TRP A 464 -8.76 16.33 10.11
C TRP A 464 -7.99 15.03 10.32
N ASP A 465 -7.40 14.44 9.27
CA ASP A 465 -6.62 13.22 9.40
C ASP A 465 -5.39 13.45 10.28
N TRP A 466 -4.61 14.51 10.03
CA TRP A 466 -3.46 14.84 10.88
C TRP A 466 -3.86 15.04 12.35
N ASN A 467 -4.95 15.75 12.61
CA ASN A 467 -5.45 15.96 13.97
C ASN A 467 -5.89 14.64 14.62
N TYR A 468 -6.49 13.72 13.86
CA TYR A 468 -6.80 12.37 14.33
C TYR A 468 -5.52 11.60 14.72
N GLN A 469 -4.48 11.65 13.89
CA GLN A 469 -3.18 11.03 14.16
C GLN A 469 -2.48 11.63 15.39
N VAL A 470 -2.52 12.96 15.57
CA VAL A 470 -1.95 13.63 16.75
C VAL A 470 -2.73 13.29 18.01
N ALA A 471 -4.06 13.26 17.94
CA ALA A 471 -4.93 13.00 19.09
C ALA A 471 -4.83 11.56 19.64
N ARG A 472 -4.26 10.62 18.88
CA ARG A 472 -3.99 9.25 19.34
C ARG A 472 -2.63 9.08 20.02
N LEU A 473 -1.70 10.03 19.90
CA LEU A 473 -0.34 9.88 20.44
C LEU A 473 -0.26 9.58 21.94
N ASP A 474 -1.18 10.15 22.73
CA ASP A 474 -1.23 9.94 24.19
C ASP A 474 -2.18 8.80 24.60
N LYS A 475 -2.66 8.01 23.63
CA LYS A 475 -3.51 6.85 23.84
C LYS A 475 -2.70 5.57 23.56
N PRO A 476 -3.13 4.41 24.10
CA PRO A 476 -2.61 3.13 23.65
C PRO A 476 -2.81 2.93 22.15
N VAL A 477 -1.94 2.13 21.52
CA VAL A 477 -2.10 1.75 20.11
C VAL A 477 -3.43 1.02 19.91
N ASP A 478 -4.22 1.47 18.93
CA ASP A 478 -5.50 0.87 18.58
C ASP A 478 -5.26 -0.28 17.61
N ARG A 479 -5.12 -1.50 18.15
CA ARG A 479 -4.92 -2.71 17.35
C ARG A 479 -6.15 -3.08 16.50
N ALA A 480 -7.30 -2.42 16.67
CA ALA A 480 -8.46 -2.62 15.80
C ALA A 480 -8.46 -1.70 14.56
N GLU A 481 -7.60 -0.67 14.51
CA GLU A 481 -7.50 0.27 13.38
C GLU A 481 -6.97 -0.44 12.11
N TRP A 482 -7.46 -0.03 10.95
CA TRP A 482 -6.99 -0.51 9.64
C TRP A 482 -6.18 0.59 8.94
N GLN A 483 -5.15 0.19 8.20
CA GLN A 483 -4.32 1.09 7.39
C GLN A 483 -4.77 1.19 5.93
N MET A 484 -5.72 0.37 5.52
CA MET A 484 -6.32 0.35 4.18
C MET A 484 -7.84 0.37 4.28
N THR A 485 -8.50 0.95 3.27
CA THR A 485 -9.96 0.95 3.20
C THR A 485 -10.49 -0.39 2.66
N PRO A 486 -11.73 -0.80 2.97
CA PRO A 486 -12.29 -2.06 2.46
C PRO A 486 -12.35 -2.19 0.93
N GLN A 487 -12.39 -1.08 0.20
CA GLN A 487 -12.53 -1.00 -1.25
C GLN A 487 -11.18 -0.95 -1.99
N GLU A 488 -10.08 -0.88 -1.24
CA GLU A 488 -8.73 -0.87 -1.78
C GLU A 488 -8.33 -2.25 -2.32
N ILE A 489 -7.61 -2.28 -3.45
CA ILE A 489 -7.11 -3.53 -4.06
C ILE A 489 -5.65 -3.71 -3.67
N ASN A 490 -5.44 -4.15 -2.44
CA ASN A 490 -4.11 -4.42 -1.91
C ASN A 490 -4.21 -5.36 -0.69
N ALA A 491 -3.08 -5.69 -0.08
CA ALA A 491 -2.98 -6.33 1.22
C ALA A 491 -1.77 -5.75 1.98
N TYR A 492 -1.68 -5.99 3.29
CA TYR A 492 -0.49 -5.60 4.04
C TYR A 492 -0.20 -6.48 5.26
N TYR A 493 1.08 -6.51 5.64
CA TYR A 493 1.58 -6.89 6.94
C TYR A 493 2.03 -5.67 7.75
N ASN A 494 1.67 -5.62 9.03
CA ASN A 494 2.20 -4.64 9.97
C ASN A 494 3.03 -5.34 11.06
N PRO A 495 4.34 -5.07 11.16
CA PRO A 495 5.24 -5.75 12.10
C PRO A 495 4.92 -5.44 13.57
N SER A 496 4.61 -4.18 13.91
CA SER A 496 4.36 -3.77 15.30
C SER A 496 3.05 -4.32 15.85
N ASN A 497 2.08 -4.58 14.98
CA ASN A 497 0.82 -5.22 15.36
C ASN A 497 0.85 -6.75 15.18
N ASN A 498 1.88 -7.28 14.49
CA ASN A 498 1.95 -8.66 14.02
C ASN A 498 0.64 -9.11 13.37
N GLU A 499 0.17 -8.33 12.39
CA GLU A 499 -1.13 -8.52 11.73
C GLU A 499 -1.02 -8.52 10.21
N ILE A 500 -1.93 -9.27 9.57
CA ILE A 500 -2.11 -9.32 8.11
C ILE A 500 -3.52 -8.86 7.77
N VAL A 501 -3.66 -8.08 6.71
CA VAL A 501 -4.93 -7.40 6.41
C VAL A 501 -5.28 -7.56 4.93
N PHE A 502 -6.53 -7.98 4.67
CA PHE A 502 -7.08 -8.19 3.34
C PHE A 502 -8.40 -7.43 3.21
N PRO A 503 -8.40 -6.21 2.62
CA PRO A 503 -9.59 -5.48 2.24
C PRO A 503 -10.61 -6.32 1.46
N ALA A 504 -11.89 -5.99 1.58
CA ALA A 504 -12.97 -6.72 0.91
C ALA A 504 -12.82 -6.77 -0.61
N ALA A 505 -12.26 -5.72 -1.22
CA ALA A 505 -12.24 -5.60 -2.67
C ALA A 505 -11.17 -6.45 -3.37
N ILE A 506 -10.04 -6.79 -2.72
CA ILE A 506 -9.09 -7.77 -3.26
C ILE A 506 -9.63 -9.21 -3.22
N LEU A 507 -10.64 -9.48 -2.38
CA LEU A 507 -11.28 -10.80 -2.23
C LEU A 507 -12.32 -11.07 -3.33
N GLN A 508 -11.92 -10.85 -4.58
CA GLN A 508 -12.72 -10.99 -5.79
C GLN A 508 -11.90 -11.59 -6.94
N PRO A 509 -12.54 -12.13 -7.99
CA PRO A 509 -11.81 -12.68 -9.13
C PRO A 509 -10.96 -11.61 -9.83
N PRO A 510 -9.71 -11.91 -10.23
CA PRO A 510 -9.12 -13.25 -10.31
C PRO A 510 -8.41 -13.75 -9.04
N PHE A 511 -8.33 -12.95 -7.97
CA PHE A 511 -7.64 -13.37 -6.76
C PHE A 511 -8.43 -14.42 -5.99
N PHE A 512 -9.71 -14.16 -5.77
CA PHE A 512 -10.60 -15.06 -5.04
C PHE A 512 -11.96 -15.18 -5.73
N ASP A 513 -12.31 -16.40 -6.10
CA ASP A 513 -13.62 -16.76 -6.60
C ASP A 513 -14.17 -17.91 -5.76
N PRO A 514 -15.24 -17.71 -4.97
CA PRO A 514 -15.79 -18.76 -4.11
C PRO A 514 -16.31 -19.98 -4.89
N ASP A 515 -16.48 -19.86 -6.20
CA ASP A 515 -16.99 -20.89 -7.12
C ASP A 515 -15.90 -21.46 -8.06
N ALA A 516 -14.65 -20.99 -7.97
CA ALA A 516 -13.52 -21.55 -8.72
C ALA A 516 -12.93 -22.80 -8.05
N ASP A 517 -12.12 -23.54 -8.82
CA ASP A 517 -11.33 -24.65 -8.29
C ASP A 517 -10.39 -24.16 -7.19
N SER A 518 -10.27 -24.97 -6.14
CA SER A 518 -9.41 -24.67 -4.98
C SER A 518 -7.96 -24.36 -5.39
N ALA A 519 -7.37 -25.10 -6.34
CA ALA A 519 -6.00 -24.85 -6.79
C ALA A 519 -5.81 -23.42 -7.30
N VAL A 520 -6.84 -22.85 -7.93
CA VAL A 520 -6.82 -21.47 -8.42
C VAL A 520 -6.81 -20.49 -7.26
N ASN A 521 -7.73 -20.62 -6.32
CA ASN A 521 -7.79 -19.71 -5.16
C ASN A 521 -6.50 -19.77 -4.33
N TYR A 522 -5.92 -20.95 -4.13
CA TYR A 522 -4.64 -21.09 -3.42
C TYR A 522 -3.47 -20.50 -4.21
N GLY A 523 -3.40 -20.71 -5.53
CA GLY A 523 -2.36 -20.12 -6.37
C GLY A 523 -2.48 -18.61 -6.56
N ALA A 524 -3.69 -18.07 -6.39
CA ALA A 524 -4.02 -16.67 -6.51
C ALA A 524 -4.01 -15.96 -5.14
N ILE A 525 -5.17 -15.76 -4.49
CA ILE A 525 -5.24 -15.08 -3.18
C ILE A 525 -4.44 -15.82 -2.10
N GLY A 526 -4.30 -17.15 -2.18
CA GLY A 526 -3.49 -17.89 -1.21
C GLY A 526 -2.01 -17.52 -1.25
N ALA A 527 -1.44 -17.31 -2.44
CA ALA A 527 -0.09 -16.82 -2.60
C ALA A 527 0.07 -15.38 -2.06
N VAL A 528 -0.94 -14.51 -2.25
CA VAL A 528 -0.96 -13.15 -1.67
C VAL A 528 -1.00 -13.20 -0.14
N ILE A 529 -1.87 -14.04 0.45
CA ILE A 529 -1.93 -14.18 1.92
C ILE A 529 -0.64 -14.78 2.46
N GLY A 530 -0.08 -15.78 1.78
CA GLY A 530 1.21 -16.34 2.11
C GLY A 530 2.31 -15.29 2.05
N HIS A 531 2.27 -14.38 1.08
CA HIS A 531 3.21 -13.27 0.94
C HIS A 531 3.14 -12.33 2.17
N GLU A 532 1.94 -11.92 2.61
CA GLU A 532 1.78 -11.11 3.83
C GLU A 532 2.24 -11.83 5.11
N ILE A 533 2.01 -13.14 5.22
CA ILE A 533 2.55 -13.93 6.32
C ILE A 533 4.08 -13.97 6.25
N GLY A 534 4.62 -14.10 5.03
CA GLY A 534 6.05 -14.10 4.73
C GLY A 534 6.76 -12.84 5.19
N HIS A 535 6.11 -11.67 5.10
CA HIS A 535 6.66 -10.41 5.61
C HIS A 535 6.97 -10.43 7.11
N GLY A 536 6.24 -11.21 7.92
CA GLY A 536 6.62 -11.40 9.32
C GLY A 536 7.95 -12.11 9.54
N PHE A 537 8.51 -12.70 8.50
CA PHE A 537 9.74 -13.47 8.53
C PHE A 537 10.74 -13.04 7.46
N ASP A 538 10.49 -11.95 6.72
CA ASP A 538 11.48 -11.42 5.78
C ASP A 538 12.70 -10.79 6.50
N ASP A 539 13.61 -10.18 5.74
CA ASP A 539 14.85 -9.63 6.29
C ASP A 539 14.66 -8.53 7.34
N GLN A 540 13.50 -7.86 7.33
CA GLN A 540 13.12 -6.81 8.28
C GLN A 540 12.10 -7.32 9.30
N GLY A 541 11.05 -8.01 8.88
CA GLY A 541 10.02 -8.53 9.78
C GLY A 541 10.54 -9.56 10.77
N ARG A 542 11.57 -10.33 10.42
CA ARG A 542 12.25 -11.22 11.38
C ARG A 542 12.91 -10.48 12.54
N LYS A 543 13.10 -9.16 12.46
CA LYS A 543 13.63 -8.33 13.55
C LYS A 543 12.56 -7.90 14.55
N PHE A 544 11.29 -8.28 14.33
CA PHE A 544 10.18 -8.07 15.25
C PHE A 544 9.75 -9.40 15.88
N GLY A 545 9.63 -9.43 17.20
CA GLY A 545 9.22 -10.59 17.97
C GLY A 545 7.71 -10.88 17.88
N PRO A 546 7.24 -11.92 18.60
CA PRO A 546 5.83 -12.31 18.61
C PRO A 546 4.84 -11.22 19.01
N ASP A 547 5.26 -10.32 19.91
CA ASP A 547 4.47 -9.19 20.42
C ASP A 547 4.53 -7.94 19.53
N GLY A 548 5.27 -8.00 18.43
CA GLY A 548 5.52 -6.88 17.52
C GLY A 548 6.60 -5.92 18.02
N SER A 549 7.35 -6.23 19.08
CA SER A 549 8.49 -5.42 19.48
C SER A 549 9.75 -5.78 18.66
N MET A 550 10.52 -4.78 18.26
CA MET A 550 11.78 -4.92 17.54
C MET A 550 12.86 -5.39 18.49
N GLN A 551 13.24 -6.66 18.35
CA GLN A 551 14.20 -7.35 19.18
C GLN A 551 14.87 -8.47 18.39
N ASP A 552 16.13 -8.77 18.71
CA ASP A 552 16.75 -9.98 18.18
C ASP A 552 16.29 -11.19 19.01
N TRP A 553 15.56 -12.08 18.36
CA TRP A 553 15.04 -13.31 18.96
C TRP A 553 15.60 -14.57 18.29
N TRP A 554 16.54 -14.41 17.36
CA TRP A 554 17.18 -15.50 16.63
C TRP A 554 18.52 -15.88 17.27
N MET A 555 18.95 -17.11 17.06
CA MET A 555 20.35 -17.47 17.32
C MET A 555 21.24 -16.84 16.24
N ALA A 556 22.44 -16.41 16.62
CA ALA A 556 23.40 -15.80 15.69
C ALA A 556 23.69 -16.67 14.45
N ARG A 557 23.81 -17.98 14.64
CA ARG A 557 23.96 -18.96 13.54
C ARG A 557 22.78 -18.92 12.57
N ASP A 558 21.55 -18.89 13.09
CA ASP A 558 20.34 -18.92 12.26
C ASP A 558 20.23 -17.64 11.44
N ALA A 559 20.57 -16.50 12.04
CA ALA A 559 20.64 -15.21 11.36
C ALA A 559 21.73 -15.17 10.26
N GLU A 560 22.90 -15.77 10.51
CA GLU A 560 23.98 -15.89 9.52
C GLU A 560 23.54 -16.75 8.32
N VAL A 561 22.95 -17.91 8.56
CA VAL A 561 22.50 -18.83 7.49
C VAL A 561 21.35 -18.20 6.69
N PHE A 562 20.41 -17.54 7.35
CA PHE A 562 19.36 -16.76 6.68
C PHE A 562 19.97 -15.66 5.81
N GLY A 563 20.92 -14.88 6.33
CA GLY A 563 21.64 -13.86 5.56
C GLY A 563 22.32 -14.43 4.31
N ALA A 564 22.94 -15.60 4.40
CA ALA A 564 23.56 -16.26 3.25
C ALA A 564 22.54 -16.70 2.18
N ARG A 565 21.37 -17.19 2.59
CA ARG A 565 20.26 -17.55 1.68
C ARG A 565 19.66 -16.32 1.01
N THR A 566 19.41 -15.27 1.79
CA THR A 566 18.95 -13.96 1.31
C THR A 566 19.92 -13.35 0.29
N ALA A 567 21.23 -13.41 0.53
CA ALA A 567 22.24 -12.91 -0.40
C ALA A 567 22.21 -13.62 -1.77
N ARG A 568 21.86 -14.91 -1.80
CA ARG A 568 21.68 -15.65 -3.06
C ARG A 568 20.45 -15.17 -3.82
N LEU A 569 19.33 -14.96 -3.13
CA LEU A 569 18.10 -14.44 -3.74
C LEU A 569 18.30 -13.02 -4.28
N ILE A 570 19.02 -12.16 -3.54
CA ILE A 570 19.44 -10.83 -4.03
C ILE A 570 20.18 -10.97 -5.37
N LYS A 571 21.16 -11.88 -5.43
CA LYS A 571 21.97 -12.09 -6.64
C LYS A 571 21.12 -12.59 -7.82
N GLU A 572 20.17 -13.48 -7.58
CA GLU A 572 19.24 -13.98 -8.61
C GLU A 572 18.42 -12.84 -9.18
N PHE A 573 17.77 -12.04 -8.33
CA PHE A 573 16.92 -10.94 -8.80
C PHE A 573 17.72 -9.79 -9.42
N SER A 574 18.93 -9.51 -8.92
CA SER A 574 19.84 -8.54 -9.54
C SER A 574 20.32 -8.92 -10.94
N ALA A 575 20.10 -10.16 -11.39
CA ALA A 575 20.41 -10.57 -12.75
C ALA A 575 19.31 -10.15 -13.75
N PHE A 576 18.07 -9.89 -13.29
CA PHE A 576 16.96 -9.51 -14.15
C PHE A 576 17.14 -8.10 -14.71
N GLU A 577 17.00 -7.98 -16.02
CA GLU A 577 17.08 -6.73 -16.77
C GLU A 577 15.68 -6.35 -17.25
N ALA A 578 15.11 -5.30 -16.64
CA ALA A 578 13.73 -4.86 -16.89
C ALA A 578 13.63 -4.00 -18.16
N LEU A 579 14.65 -3.16 -18.39
CA LEU A 579 14.84 -2.36 -19.59
C LEU A 579 16.32 -2.40 -19.97
N PRO A 580 16.69 -2.11 -21.24
CA PRO A 580 18.09 -2.09 -21.65
C PRO A 580 18.96 -1.25 -20.71
N GLY A 581 19.93 -1.87 -20.04
CA GLY A 581 20.84 -1.27 -19.06
C GLY A 581 20.25 -1.01 -17.66
N LEU A 582 18.96 -1.31 -17.43
CA LEU A 582 18.29 -1.13 -16.15
C LEU A 582 17.91 -2.49 -15.54
N LYS A 583 18.68 -2.90 -14.54
CA LYS A 583 18.46 -4.13 -13.78
C LYS A 583 17.65 -3.89 -12.52
N VAL A 584 16.96 -4.93 -12.06
CA VAL A 584 16.28 -4.93 -10.76
C VAL A 584 17.33 -4.77 -9.66
N ASN A 585 17.05 -3.89 -8.69
CA ASN A 585 17.87 -3.78 -7.49
C ASN A 585 17.43 -4.86 -6.49
N GLY A 586 18.01 -6.06 -6.61
CA GLY A 586 17.69 -7.21 -5.77
C GLY A 586 17.82 -6.97 -4.26
N ALA A 587 18.67 -6.02 -3.83
CA ALA A 587 18.80 -5.63 -2.42
C ALA A 587 17.65 -4.72 -1.97
N ASN A 588 17.14 -3.88 -2.86
CA ASN A 588 15.92 -3.12 -2.59
C ASN A 588 14.70 -4.05 -2.61
N THR A 589 14.61 -5.02 -3.51
CA THR A 589 13.40 -5.86 -3.63
C THR A 589 13.37 -7.07 -2.71
N ILE A 590 14.32 -7.20 -1.78
CA ILE A 590 14.56 -8.47 -1.10
C ILE A 590 13.44 -8.90 -0.16
N GLY A 591 12.83 -7.97 0.59
CA GLY A 591 11.70 -8.28 1.47
C GLY A 591 10.53 -8.87 0.66
N GLU A 592 10.16 -8.19 -0.42
CA GLU A 592 9.12 -8.63 -1.35
C GLU A 592 9.43 -9.97 -2.03
N ASN A 593 10.68 -10.17 -2.44
CA ASN A 593 11.10 -11.42 -3.09
C ASN A 593 11.09 -12.60 -2.10
N ILE A 594 11.40 -12.37 -0.82
CA ILE A 594 11.25 -13.36 0.25
C ILE A 594 9.76 -13.63 0.50
N GLY A 595 8.93 -12.58 0.53
CA GLY A 595 7.48 -12.67 0.61
C GLY A 595 6.90 -13.52 -0.51
N ASP A 596 7.28 -13.28 -1.76
CA ASP A 596 6.83 -14.04 -2.93
C ASP A 596 7.26 -15.51 -2.88
N LEU A 597 8.54 -15.77 -2.61
CA LEU A 597 9.07 -17.14 -2.56
C LEU A 597 8.46 -17.93 -1.40
N GLY A 598 8.42 -17.33 -0.20
CA GLY A 598 7.82 -17.94 0.98
C GLY A 598 6.32 -18.13 0.81
N GLY A 599 5.63 -17.09 0.35
CA GLY A 599 4.19 -17.06 0.12
C GLY A 599 3.73 -18.12 -0.85
N LEU A 600 4.43 -18.28 -1.97
CA LEU A 600 4.09 -19.29 -2.98
C LEU A 600 4.31 -20.72 -2.48
N ASN A 601 5.41 -20.97 -1.74
CA ASN A 601 5.64 -22.28 -1.12
C ASN A 601 4.59 -22.60 -0.05
N MET A 602 4.27 -21.65 0.82
CA MET A 602 3.24 -21.80 1.84
C MET A 602 1.87 -22.06 1.22
N ALA A 603 1.51 -21.33 0.17
CA ALA A 603 0.24 -21.50 -0.51
C ALA A 603 0.12 -22.84 -1.24
N HIS A 604 1.21 -23.36 -1.80
CA HIS A 604 1.24 -24.68 -2.43
C HIS A 604 1.04 -25.78 -1.38
N GLU A 605 1.75 -25.71 -0.25
CA GLU A 605 1.58 -26.65 0.87
C GLU A 605 0.15 -26.57 1.45
N ALA A 606 -0.40 -25.36 1.63
CA ALA A 606 -1.76 -25.15 2.11
C ALA A 606 -2.81 -25.72 1.15
N TYR A 607 -2.58 -25.61 -0.17
CA TYR A 607 -3.41 -26.27 -1.17
C TYR A 607 -3.42 -27.79 -0.95
N LEU A 608 -2.26 -28.41 -0.76
CA LEU A 608 -2.17 -29.86 -0.50
C LEU A 608 -2.85 -30.27 0.81
N ILE A 609 -2.70 -29.47 1.88
CA ILE A 609 -3.41 -29.66 3.15
C ILE A 609 -4.93 -29.64 2.93
N SER A 610 -5.43 -28.71 2.10
CA SER A 610 -6.85 -28.56 1.81
C SER A 610 -7.47 -29.80 1.14
N LEU A 611 -6.65 -30.61 0.43
CA LEU A 611 -7.08 -31.86 -0.19
C LEU A 611 -7.35 -32.98 0.81
N LYS A 612 -6.89 -32.84 2.06
CA LYS A 612 -7.09 -33.82 3.16
C LYS A 612 -6.69 -35.25 2.75
N GLY A 613 -5.57 -35.36 2.02
CA GLY A 613 -5.03 -36.62 1.52
C GLY A 613 -5.76 -37.22 0.32
N GLN A 614 -6.77 -36.54 -0.24
CA GLN A 614 -7.41 -36.95 -1.49
C GLN A 614 -6.58 -36.52 -2.70
N PRO A 615 -6.61 -37.27 -3.82
CA PRO A 615 -5.97 -36.83 -5.04
C PRO A 615 -6.67 -35.56 -5.57
N ALA A 616 -5.87 -34.57 -6.00
CA ALA A 616 -6.39 -33.41 -6.69
C ALA A 616 -7.12 -33.83 -7.99
N PRO A 617 -8.29 -33.25 -8.31
CA PRO A 617 -8.95 -33.54 -9.57
C PRO A 617 -8.08 -33.08 -10.74
N VAL A 618 -8.14 -33.80 -11.87
CA VAL A 618 -7.61 -33.32 -13.16
C VAL A 618 -8.74 -32.62 -13.89
N ILE A 619 -8.54 -31.35 -14.26
CA ILE A 619 -9.54 -30.51 -14.92
C ILE A 619 -8.92 -29.98 -16.21
N ASP A 620 -9.60 -30.17 -17.34
CA ASP A 620 -9.10 -29.84 -18.68
C ASP A 620 -7.69 -30.37 -18.99
N GLY A 621 -7.38 -31.57 -18.49
CA GLY A 621 -6.09 -32.22 -18.69
C GLY A 621 -4.95 -31.68 -17.82
N LEU A 622 -5.23 -30.71 -16.93
CA LEU A 622 -4.25 -30.11 -16.03
C LEU A 622 -4.33 -30.74 -14.63
N THR A 623 -3.16 -31.01 -14.04
CA THR A 623 -3.07 -31.43 -12.62
C THR A 623 -3.39 -30.27 -11.67
N GLY A 624 -3.64 -30.58 -10.39
CA GLY A 624 -3.80 -29.55 -9.35
C GLY A 624 -2.63 -28.56 -9.31
N ASP A 625 -1.40 -29.08 -9.30
CA ASP A 625 -0.18 -28.27 -9.27
C ASP A 625 -0.04 -27.38 -10.51
N GLN A 626 -0.35 -27.89 -11.69
CA GLN A 626 -0.33 -27.10 -12.92
C GLN A 626 -1.33 -25.94 -12.85
N ARG A 627 -2.55 -26.19 -12.35
CA ARG A 627 -3.56 -25.14 -12.18
C ARG A 627 -3.14 -24.11 -11.14
N PHE A 628 -2.54 -24.54 -10.04
CA PHE A 628 -2.01 -23.66 -9.00
C PHE A 628 -0.96 -22.68 -9.55
N PHE A 629 0.07 -23.18 -10.23
CA PHE A 629 1.13 -22.33 -10.76
C PHE A 629 0.64 -21.43 -11.92
N LEU A 630 -0.29 -21.91 -12.75
CA LEU A 630 -0.93 -21.07 -13.77
C LEU A 630 -1.77 -19.94 -13.14
N ALA A 631 -2.48 -20.21 -12.04
CA ALA A 631 -3.22 -19.17 -11.31
C ALA A 631 -2.29 -18.11 -10.75
N TYR A 632 -1.17 -18.54 -10.14
CA TYR A 632 -0.14 -17.63 -9.65
C TYR A 632 0.42 -16.73 -10.77
N ALA A 633 0.75 -17.30 -11.93
CA ALA A 633 1.21 -16.50 -13.05
C ALA A 633 0.15 -15.52 -13.55
N GLN A 634 -1.14 -15.90 -13.53
CA GLN A 634 -2.23 -15.05 -14.03
C GLN A 634 -2.58 -13.88 -13.11
N VAL A 635 -2.36 -13.97 -11.79
CA VAL A 635 -2.56 -12.81 -10.88
C VAL A 635 -1.51 -11.71 -11.07
N TRP A 636 -0.35 -12.06 -11.61
CA TRP A 636 0.72 -11.12 -11.98
C TRP A 636 0.70 -10.73 -13.46
N ARG A 637 -0.37 -11.06 -14.20
CA ARG A 637 -0.49 -10.79 -15.64
C ARG A 637 -0.63 -9.30 -15.94
N SER A 638 0.49 -8.59 -15.92
CA SER A 638 0.52 -7.13 -16.11
C SER A 638 1.43 -6.72 -17.25
N LYS A 639 1.10 -5.58 -17.85
CA LYS A 639 1.90 -4.94 -18.90
C LYS A 639 2.15 -3.49 -18.53
N TYR A 640 3.37 -3.02 -18.73
CA TYR A 640 3.79 -1.66 -18.41
C TYR A 640 4.18 -0.89 -19.67
N ARG A 641 3.96 0.42 -19.66
CA ARG A 641 4.66 1.36 -20.54
C ARG A 641 6.07 1.57 -20.01
N GLU A 642 7.02 1.86 -20.91
CA GLU A 642 8.44 1.98 -20.55
C GLU A 642 8.69 2.95 -19.39
N GLY A 643 8.05 4.12 -19.40
CA GLY A 643 8.19 5.13 -18.33
C GLY A 643 7.76 4.60 -16.95
N ALA A 644 6.59 3.94 -16.87
CA ALA A 644 6.11 3.32 -15.64
C ALA A 644 6.98 2.14 -15.20
N LEU A 645 7.48 1.31 -16.12
CA LEU A 645 8.40 0.22 -15.76
C LEU A 645 9.73 0.77 -15.21
N ARG A 646 10.23 1.88 -15.78
CA ARG A 646 11.43 2.55 -15.27
C ARG A 646 11.22 3.12 -13.87
N GLU A 647 10.06 3.74 -13.63
CA GLU A 647 9.65 4.19 -12.29
C GLU A 647 9.62 3.02 -11.31
N GLN A 648 8.87 1.96 -11.61
CA GLN A 648 8.78 0.75 -10.80
C GLN A 648 10.15 0.25 -10.36
N VAL A 649 11.08 0.07 -11.31
CA VAL A 649 12.40 -0.52 -11.03
C VAL A 649 13.31 0.41 -10.22
N MET A 650 13.10 1.73 -10.31
CA MET A 650 13.96 2.71 -9.65
C MET A 650 13.46 3.15 -8.27
N SER A 651 12.15 3.09 -8.01
CA SER A 651 11.56 3.66 -6.78
C SER A 651 10.64 2.73 -6.01
N ASP A 652 10.23 1.58 -6.57
CA ASP A 652 9.38 0.61 -5.88
C ASP A 652 10.22 -0.47 -5.20
N VAL A 653 9.72 -0.98 -4.08
CA VAL A 653 10.26 -2.11 -3.34
C VAL A 653 9.93 -3.46 -3.99
N HIS A 654 8.92 -3.52 -4.86
CA HIS A 654 8.54 -4.74 -5.56
C HIS A 654 9.31 -4.92 -6.86
N SER A 655 9.70 -6.17 -7.14
CA SER A 655 10.13 -6.56 -8.48
C SER A 655 8.99 -6.38 -9.48
N PRO A 656 9.27 -6.03 -10.76
CA PRO A 656 8.25 -6.05 -11.81
C PRO A 656 7.52 -7.39 -11.91
N ASP A 657 6.22 -7.36 -12.21
CA ASP A 657 5.32 -8.53 -12.09
C ASP A 657 5.78 -9.78 -12.84
N ASN A 658 6.40 -9.64 -14.02
CA ASN A 658 6.95 -10.78 -14.75
C ASN A 658 8.13 -11.45 -14.01
N PHE A 659 8.90 -10.69 -13.25
CA PHE A 659 9.97 -11.21 -12.39
C PHE A 659 9.44 -11.70 -11.04
N ARG A 660 8.29 -11.22 -10.56
CA ARG A 660 7.56 -11.85 -9.45
C ARG A 660 7.09 -13.25 -9.83
N VAL A 661 6.81 -13.53 -11.10
CA VAL A 661 6.53 -14.90 -11.59
C VAL A 661 7.82 -15.70 -11.80
N ASN A 662 8.73 -15.21 -12.64
CA ASN A 662 9.89 -15.98 -13.08
C ASN A 662 11.03 -16.06 -12.04
N GLY A 663 11.02 -15.23 -11.01
CA GLY A 663 12.04 -15.18 -9.95
C GLY A 663 11.90 -16.28 -8.89
N PRO A 664 10.73 -16.47 -8.25
CA PRO A 664 10.57 -17.49 -7.21
C PRO A 664 10.41 -18.92 -7.75
N LEU A 665 9.74 -19.12 -8.90
CA LEU A 665 9.45 -20.47 -9.43
C LEU A 665 10.67 -21.39 -9.61
N PRO A 666 11.82 -20.91 -10.11
CA PRO A 666 13.05 -21.71 -10.21
C PRO A 666 13.55 -22.31 -8.90
N ASN A 667 13.08 -21.78 -7.77
CA ASN A 667 13.44 -22.20 -6.43
C ASN A 667 12.42 -23.18 -5.80
N ILE A 668 11.37 -23.57 -6.52
CA ILE A 668 10.27 -24.41 -6.02
C ILE A 668 10.26 -25.77 -6.73
N ASP A 669 10.54 -26.85 -5.99
CA ASP A 669 10.64 -28.21 -6.57
C ASP A 669 9.35 -28.69 -7.23
N ALA A 670 8.19 -28.36 -6.64
CA ALA A 670 6.89 -28.76 -7.18
C ALA A 670 6.65 -28.21 -8.60
N TRP A 671 7.21 -27.04 -8.93
CA TRP A 671 7.12 -26.48 -10.29
C TRP A 671 7.91 -27.32 -11.31
N TYR A 672 9.09 -27.83 -10.93
CA TYR A 672 9.86 -28.74 -11.78
C TYR A 672 9.07 -30.02 -12.11
N ALA A 673 8.39 -30.59 -11.11
CA ALA A 673 7.55 -31.78 -11.29
C ALA A 673 6.30 -31.48 -12.14
N ALA A 674 5.62 -30.35 -11.89
CA ALA A 674 4.38 -29.99 -12.57
C ALA A 674 4.56 -29.71 -14.07
N PHE A 675 5.70 -29.14 -14.48
CA PHE A 675 5.97 -28.73 -15.87
C PHE A 675 7.14 -29.47 -16.52
N ASN A 676 7.69 -30.49 -15.85
CA ASN A 676 8.79 -31.31 -16.35
C ASN A 676 10.02 -30.48 -16.77
N ILE A 677 10.44 -29.57 -15.91
CA ILE A 677 11.55 -28.64 -16.17
C ILE A 677 12.90 -29.39 -16.16
N GLN A 678 13.74 -29.15 -17.17
CA GLN A 678 14.96 -29.93 -17.42
C GLN A 678 16.24 -29.08 -17.37
N PRO A 679 17.41 -29.69 -17.10
CA PRO A 679 18.69 -29.06 -17.37
C PRO A 679 18.77 -28.55 -18.82
N GLY A 680 19.10 -27.27 -18.99
CA GLY A 680 19.18 -26.60 -20.30
C GLY A 680 18.02 -25.64 -20.57
N ASP A 681 16.92 -25.70 -19.82
CA ASP A 681 15.91 -24.65 -19.81
C ASP A 681 16.48 -23.38 -19.12
N LYS A 682 16.09 -22.18 -19.58
CA LYS A 682 16.73 -20.93 -19.13
C LYS A 682 16.56 -20.62 -17.64
N LEU A 683 15.42 -20.99 -17.06
CA LEU A 683 15.10 -20.79 -15.65
C LEU A 683 15.54 -21.97 -14.77
N TYR A 684 16.21 -22.98 -15.33
CA TYR A 684 16.65 -24.13 -14.55
C TYR A 684 17.73 -23.73 -13.53
N ILE A 685 17.49 -24.05 -12.25
CA ILE A 685 18.47 -24.01 -11.17
C ILE A 685 18.68 -25.43 -10.66
N LYS A 686 19.96 -25.83 -10.46
CA LYS A 686 20.30 -27.14 -9.88
C LYS A 686 19.70 -27.27 -8.48
N PRO A 687 19.25 -28.46 -8.05
CA PRO A 687 18.61 -28.64 -6.74
C PRO A 687 19.39 -28.04 -5.55
N GLU A 688 20.72 -28.19 -5.53
CA GLU A 688 21.63 -27.64 -4.51
C GLU A 688 21.79 -26.11 -4.59
N ASP A 689 21.54 -25.54 -5.76
CA ASP A 689 21.65 -24.11 -6.05
C ASP A 689 20.32 -23.36 -5.87
N ARG A 690 19.23 -24.05 -5.56
CA ARG A 690 17.92 -23.41 -5.25
C ARG A 690 17.95 -22.74 -3.88
N VAL A 691 17.43 -21.53 -3.81
CA VAL A 691 17.20 -20.80 -2.56
C VAL A 691 15.98 -21.38 -1.85
N ARG A 692 16.16 -21.78 -0.60
CA ARG A 692 15.08 -22.24 0.29
C ARG A 692 15.17 -21.46 1.59
N ILE A 693 14.14 -20.70 1.91
CA ILE A 693 14.08 -19.88 3.13
C ILE A 693 12.98 -20.43 4.04
N TRP A 694 11.72 -20.16 3.69
CA TRP A 694 10.51 -20.53 4.43
C TRP A 694 9.83 -21.77 3.87
#